data_AF-A0A7X9G1I7-F1
#
_entry.id   AF-A0A7X9G1I7-F1
#
_cell.length_a   1.000
_cell.length_b   1.000
_cell.length_c   1.000
_cell.angle_alpha   90.00
_cell.angle_beta   90.00
_cell.angle_gamma   90.00
#
_symmetry.space_group_name_H-M   'P 1'
#
loop_
_entity.id
_entity.type
_entity.pdbx_description
1 polymer ?
#
loop_
_entity_poly.entity_id
_entity_poly.type
_entity_poly.pdbx_seq_one_letter_code
_entity_poly.pdbx_strand_id
1 'polypeptide(L)'
;MRLSEVRLVRGGRDDESNRYQLAIGQGVTFVCGEPDDAGNDPFADLHLNLILGESTDSKLLSQQIPSFDDLEFFSQGQSLADHWEFLFSGGEREYRLSSEKSTRGQVDFFSQTIIGDEGGQLGHQLDFPLLADCYVSDTAKRESLKELREKVNRLRLTLYDESTGHGKLSSTMADYERCRNDIEVLSRNIVPDDQLVPLLESEERTLVDLKKDNDALAREQRLTTLLERKSEYETLLELRRELKEIEEREGRYGSRITEIGHDITVHELMALVQWRGNAVDIKGNLAELQEAARQRREQKVRFEQERILLTHRIKNNQELRDSLFDEYEYFALKTDIDHDNFVRSDKAVEQGTMKRTFPTSFHFCVLASLLAMAIGLLFLTVDKTVGIILLVLAVLGLVATFIPRIVRKLKDPKVETDEMILPDKEELRSKINDLDRHLSHDREELDEIGVTIGELERQMTQGNIEIETTERHLNRLNNDLLRTIKKYAGPCELNEVDDVIEALSKQRESSADRNEAIADLLRRIADLKHGRSDAEMLREYESVCEQLYGGDQLDLMKGDSQLSRMKTMQLHYDPMRAKQISEERVDIARQIDEKKVLIKETRERLALSKESSVKVAGLKNRFTMLENSIAEMKYDFSRLSKSIAWLDRVLDTWHEKDDIMTVMAKALRYVGRMSGRRIGDTLPVTSVDKPPVHKIRSPALLEQSITSHMSPISIEPDAFNQTSAEQNYLALRLAWTTQSLSGMPEGSPVFLMAPSIPSEYSQMVELVNTMEEWTLETGRQAVFFTTDLYIADIALSRNLVVHRIG
;
A
#
# COMPACT_ATOMS: atom_id res chain seq x y z
N MET A 1 41.84 7.71 89.98
CA MET A 1 41.20 6.80 89.00
C MET A 1 41.70 7.23 87.65
N ARG A 2 42.26 6.34 86.82
CA ARG A 2 42.89 6.65 85.53
C ARG A 2 42.28 5.79 84.45
N LEU A 3 42.09 6.33 83.26
CA LEU A 3 41.70 5.54 82.10
C LEU A 3 42.92 4.74 81.64
N SER A 4 42.79 3.42 81.66
CA SER A 4 43.84 2.49 81.22
C SER A 4 43.60 1.99 79.80
N GLU A 5 42.34 1.80 79.42
CA GLU A 5 42.01 1.20 78.13
C GLU A 5 40.66 1.71 77.59
N VAL A 6 40.59 1.88 76.27
CA VAL A 6 39.35 2.09 75.52
C VAL A 6 39.17 0.91 74.57
N ARG A 7 37.98 0.31 74.57
CA ARG A 7 37.64 -0.82 73.69
C ARG A 7 36.50 -0.42 72.76
N LEU A 8 36.63 -0.76 71.49
CA LEU A 8 35.51 -0.84 70.55
C LEU A 8 35.13 -2.31 70.43
N VAL A 9 33.91 -2.65 70.83
CA VAL A 9 33.38 -4.02 70.74
C VAL A 9 32.49 -4.09 69.51
N ARG A 10 32.88 -4.89 68.51
CA ARG A 10 32.09 -5.10 67.30
C ARG A 10 31.26 -6.40 67.42
N GLY A 11 29.93 -6.31 67.39
CA GLY A 11 29.03 -7.47 67.55
C GLY A 11 28.86 -8.02 68.98
N GLY A 12 28.19 -9.18 69.11
CA GLY A 12 27.63 -9.72 70.38
C GLY A 12 28.59 -9.86 71.57
N ARG A 13 28.03 -9.69 72.78
CA ARG A 13 28.69 -9.36 74.07
C ARG A 13 29.83 -10.25 74.58
N ASP A 14 30.12 -11.41 73.99
CA ASP A 14 31.05 -12.39 74.58
C ASP A 14 32.20 -12.84 73.67
N ASP A 15 32.34 -12.31 72.44
CA ASP A 15 33.45 -12.68 71.56
C ASP A 15 34.66 -11.75 71.77
N GLU A 16 35.74 -12.26 72.37
CA GLU A 16 36.98 -11.49 72.56
C GLU A 16 37.69 -11.20 71.23
N SER A 17 37.41 -11.96 70.17
CA SER A 17 38.02 -11.79 68.84
C SER A 17 37.63 -10.48 68.15
N ASN A 18 36.49 -9.88 68.51
CA ASN A 18 35.95 -8.68 67.86
C ASN A 18 36.14 -7.40 68.69
N ARG A 19 37.08 -7.40 69.63
CA ARG A 19 37.39 -6.24 70.48
C ARG A 19 38.66 -5.55 70.00
N TYR A 20 38.53 -4.32 69.56
CA TYR A 20 39.68 -3.46 69.28
C TYR A 20 40.09 -2.74 70.57
N GLN A 21 41.31 -2.98 71.05
CA GLN A 21 41.82 -2.51 72.34
C GLN A 21 42.83 -1.38 72.16
N LEU A 22 42.59 -0.26 72.85
CA LEU A 22 43.44 0.92 72.82
C LEU A 22 43.98 1.23 74.23
N ALA A 23 45.27 1.01 74.44
CA ALA A 23 45.92 1.37 75.70
C ALA A 23 46.08 2.89 75.80
N ILE A 24 45.63 3.48 76.92
CA ILE A 24 45.65 4.93 77.13
C ILE A 24 46.89 5.33 77.93
N GLY A 25 47.67 6.27 77.39
CA GLY A 25 48.89 6.80 78.00
C GLY A 25 48.63 7.86 79.08
N GLN A 26 49.68 8.27 79.78
CA GLN A 26 49.63 9.48 80.62
C GLN A 26 49.73 10.73 79.72
N GLY A 27 49.01 11.80 80.06
CA GLY A 27 48.96 13.03 79.24
C GLY A 27 47.86 12.99 78.18
N VAL A 28 48.18 13.42 76.95
CA VAL A 28 47.24 13.49 75.82
C VAL A 28 47.38 12.24 74.95
N THR A 29 46.27 11.56 74.68
CA THR A 29 46.16 10.42 73.76
C THR A 29 45.18 10.77 72.63
N PHE A 30 45.57 10.61 71.38
CA PHE A 30 44.70 10.78 70.21
C PHE A 30 44.18 9.43 69.72
N VAL A 31 42.91 9.40 69.37
CA VAL A 31 42.20 8.28 68.76
C VAL A 31 41.63 8.79 67.45
N CYS A 32 42.23 8.35 66.35
CA CYS A 32 41.93 8.80 65.00
C CYS A 32 41.06 7.78 64.29
N GLY A 33 39.91 8.21 63.77
CA GLY A 33 39.04 7.36 62.95
C GLY A 33 39.10 7.74 61.48
N GLU A 34 38.96 6.78 60.59
CA GLU A 34 38.68 7.04 59.18
C GLU A 34 37.15 7.21 58.99
N PRO A 35 36.68 8.29 58.34
CA PRO A 35 35.27 8.41 58.01
C PRO A 35 34.86 7.29 57.03
N ASP A 36 33.61 6.84 57.11
CA ASP A 36 33.09 5.83 56.18
C ASP A 36 32.96 6.39 54.74
N ASP A 37 32.64 5.53 53.77
CA ASP A 37 32.44 5.93 52.36
C ASP A 37 31.32 6.98 52.18
N ALA A 38 30.43 7.12 53.18
CA ALA A 38 29.37 8.13 53.24
C ALA A 38 29.82 9.42 53.98
N GLY A 39 31.07 9.49 54.44
CA GLY A 39 31.64 10.63 55.17
C GLY A 39 31.23 10.72 56.64
N ASN A 40 30.61 9.68 57.21
CA ASN A 40 30.23 9.65 58.61
C ASN A 40 31.45 9.37 59.50
N ASP A 41 31.55 10.15 60.57
CA ASP A 41 32.56 9.96 61.62
C ASP A 41 32.22 8.70 62.44
N PRO A 42 33.15 7.74 62.65
CA PRO A 42 32.94 6.61 63.56
C PRO A 42 32.66 6.99 65.02
N PHE A 43 32.93 8.24 65.40
CA PHE A 43 32.61 8.81 66.71
C PHE A 43 31.30 9.62 66.72
N ALA A 44 30.59 9.68 65.59
CA ALA A 44 29.27 10.31 65.52
C ALA A 44 28.32 9.67 66.55
N ASP A 45 27.57 10.51 67.26
CA ASP A 45 26.61 10.12 68.30
C ASP A 45 27.20 9.36 69.53
N LEU A 46 28.49 9.02 69.56
CA LEU A 46 29.15 8.41 70.73
C LEU A 46 28.96 9.27 72.00
N HIS A 47 29.11 10.60 71.86
CA HIS A 47 28.86 11.57 72.91
C HIS A 47 27.42 11.48 73.46
N LEU A 48 26.42 11.36 72.57
CA LEU A 48 25.01 11.24 72.95
C LEU A 48 24.73 9.90 73.64
N ASN A 49 25.24 8.80 73.09
CA ASN A 49 25.07 7.46 73.64
C ASN A 49 25.65 7.34 75.06
N LEU A 50 26.70 8.10 75.38
CA LEU A 50 27.33 8.10 76.71
C LEU A 50 26.58 8.96 77.74
N ILE A 51 25.71 9.88 77.30
CA ILE A 51 25.00 10.82 78.18
C ILE A 51 23.49 10.51 78.26
N LEU A 52 22.91 9.90 77.23
CA LEU A 52 21.49 9.54 77.20
C LEU A 52 21.26 8.16 77.85
N GLY A 53 20.23 8.07 78.69
CA GLY A 53 19.74 6.81 79.25
C GLY A 53 19.00 5.98 78.20
N GLU A 54 19.02 4.64 78.29
CA GLU A 54 18.24 3.72 77.41
C GLU A 54 16.73 4.06 77.27
N SER A 55 16.19 4.97 78.11
CA SER A 55 14.76 5.31 78.14
C SER A 55 14.29 6.39 77.16
N THR A 56 15.19 7.05 76.42
CA THR A 56 14.79 8.02 75.39
C THR A 56 15.43 7.65 74.06
N ASP A 57 14.60 7.13 73.16
CA ASP A 57 14.85 6.96 71.73
C ASP A 57 15.69 5.78 71.26
N SER A 58 15.15 4.59 71.55
CA SER A 58 15.35 3.45 70.65
C SER A 58 14.95 3.77 69.20
N LYS A 59 14.12 4.80 68.95
CA LYS A 59 13.71 5.25 67.61
C LYS A 59 14.74 6.08 66.86
N LEU A 60 15.61 6.84 67.54
CA LEU A 60 16.68 7.59 66.86
C LEU A 60 17.87 6.66 66.53
N LEU A 61 18.22 5.76 67.43
CA LEU A 61 19.21 4.70 67.16
C LEU A 61 18.70 3.69 66.13
N SER A 62 17.41 3.29 66.17
CA SER A 62 16.81 2.44 65.14
C SER A 62 16.44 3.17 63.84
N GLN A 63 16.65 4.49 63.76
CA GLN A 63 16.52 5.30 62.54
C GLN A 63 17.85 5.96 62.14
N GLN A 64 18.98 5.45 62.65
CA GLN A 64 20.18 5.39 61.83
C GLN A 64 19.76 4.71 60.54
N ILE A 65 19.85 5.46 59.44
CA ILE A 65 19.59 4.92 58.11
C ILE A 65 20.57 3.74 58.02
N PRO A 66 20.10 2.50 57.75
CA PRO A 66 21.01 1.46 57.35
C PRO A 66 21.81 2.04 56.19
N SER A 67 23.13 1.77 56.14
CA SER A 67 23.93 2.08 54.95
C SER A 67 23.09 1.78 53.70
N PHE A 68 23.11 2.67 52.71
CA PHE A 68 22.17 2.62 51.58
C PHE A 68 22.24 1.32 50.75
N ASP A 69 23.17 0.42 51.08
CA ASP A 69 23.31 -0.94 50.53
C ASP A 69 22.54 -2.05 51.30
N ASP A 70 22.02 -1.81 52.52
CA ASP A 70 21.44 -2.85 53.39
C ASP A 70 19.89 -2.95 53.35
N LEU A 71 19.26 -2.50 52.25
CA LEU A 71 17.80 -2.49 52.11
C LEU A 71 17.14 -3.84 51.77
N GLU A 72 17.89 -4.95 51.70
CA GLU A 72 17.32 -6.29 51.47
C GLU A 72 17.19 -7.18 52.72
N PHE A 73 17.61 -6.75 53.92
CA PHE A 73 17.63 -7.64 55.11
C PHE A 73 16.76 -7.24 56.31
N PHE A 74 15.75 -6.37 56.15
CA PHE A 74 14.81 -6.10 57.24
C PHE A 74 13.69 -7.14 57.34
N SER A 75 14.06 -8.39 57.63
CA SER A 75 13.15 -9.34 58.27
C SER A 75 13.85 -10.54 58.94
N GLN A 76 15.05 -10.40 59.52
CA GLN A 76 15.53 -11.29 60.59
C GLN A 76 16.91 -10.84 61.09
N GLY A 77 17.00 -10.50 62.39
CA GLY A 77 18.27 -10.25 63.09
C GLY A 77 18.53 -8.77 63.33
N GLN A 78 18.29 -8.31 64.56
CA GLN A 78 18.96 -7.12 65.08
C GLN A 78 20.48 -7.35 64.95
N SER A 79 21.15 -6.65 64.03
CA SER A 79 22.60 -6.52 64.07
C SER A 79 22.96 -5.93 65.43
N LEU A 80 23.73 -6.66 66.22
CA LEU A 80 24.19 -6.23 67.54
C LEU A 80 25.17 -5.05 67.33
N ALA A 81 24.72 -3.84 67.69
CA ALA A 81 25.44 -2.59 67.41
C ALA A 81 26.80 -2.53 68.11
N ASP A 82 27.80 -1.97 67.41
CA ASP A 82 29.11 -1.66 67.97
C ASP A 82 28.98 -0.75 69.21
N HIS A 83 29.70 -1.06 70.28
CA HIS A 83 29.68 -0.24 71.50
C HIS A 83 31.07 0.02 72.07
N TRP A 84 31.20 1.15 72.72
CA TRP A 84 32.45 1.62 73.31
C TRP A 84 32.51 1.26 74.78
N GLU A 85 33.67 0.79 75.24
CA GLU A 85 33.94 0.50 76.64
C GLU A 85 35.18 1.24 77.13
N PHE A 86 35.06 1.87 78.28
CA PHE A 86 36.09 2.66 78.93
C PHE A 86 36.47 1.96 80.22
N LEU A 87 37.70 1.46 80.30
CA LEU A 87 38.22 0.78 81.49
C LEU A 87 39.11 1.73 82.27
N PHE A 88 38.74 1.91 83.54
CA PHE A 88 39.44 2.77 84.48
C PHE A 88 40.09 1.94 85.56
N SER A 89 41.38 2.17 85.78
CA SER A 89 42.14 1.59 86.89
C SER A 89 42.19 2.56 88.07
N GLY A 90 41.96 2.05 89.28
CA GLY A 90 42.02 2.84 90.52
C GLY A 90 42.46 1.98 91.70
N GLY A 91 43.73 2.07 92.09
CA GLY A 91 44.30 1.16 93.08
C GLY A 91 44.34 -0.27 92.55
N GLU A 92 43.84 -1.25 93.32
CA GLU A 92 43.70 -2.66 92.90
C GLU A 92 42.37 -2.96 92.17
N ARG A 93 41.55 -1.94 91.88
CA ARG A 93 40.22 -2.13 91.27
C ARG A 93 40.18 -1.60 89.85
N GLU A 94 39.48 -2.34 88.99
CA GLU A 94 39.12 -1.92 87.63
C GLU A 94 37.63 -1.61 87.55
N TYR A 95 37.28 -0.47 86.96
CA TYR A 95 35.91 -0.05 86.69
C TYR A 95 35.71 -0.05 85.18
N ARG A 96 34.60 -0.62 84.71
CA ARG A 96 34.23 -0.67 83.29
C ARG A 96 32.97 0.15 83.07
N LEU A 97 33.05 1.14 82.19
CA LEU A 97 31.91 1.91 81.70
C LEU A 97 31.67 1.53 80.24
N SER A 98 30.42 1.31 79.84
CA SER A 98 30.04 0.97 78.47
C SER A 98 28.99 1.96 77.97
N SER A 99 29.05 2.31 76.68
CA SER A 99 28.04 3.16 76.04
C SER A 99 26.64 2.53 75.96
N GLU A 100 26.52 1.22 76.18
CA GLU A 100 25.26 0.48 76.06
C GLU A 100 24.51 0.33 77.40
N LYS A 101 25.17 0.57 78.55
CA LYS A 101 24.59 0.34 79.90
C LYS A 101 24.74 1.57 80.78
N SER A 102 23.90 2.59 80.57
CA SER A 102 23.97 3.83 81.33
C SER A 102 23.23 3.74 82.68
N THR A 103 23.97 3.92 83.77
CA THR A 103 23.44 4.19 85.12
C THR A 103 23.52 5.69 85.41
N ARG A 104 22.64 6.23 86.27
CA ARG A 104 22.58 7.67 86.57
C ARG A 104 23.94 8.29 86.93
N GLY A 105 24.77 7.57 87.70
CA GLY A 105 26.12 8.04 88.07
C GLY A 105 27.15 8.03 86.92
N GLN A 106 26.93 7.24 85.87
CA GLN A 106 27.76 7.23 84.67
C GLN A 106 27.40 8.39 83.73
N VAL A 107 26.09 8.67 83.59
CA VAL A 107 25.60 9.86 82.88
C VAL A 107 26.15 11.14 83.52
N ASP A 108 26.14 11.19 84.85
CA ASP A 108 26.71 12.30 85.62
C ASP A 108 28.22 12.50 85.39
N PHE A 109 28.97 11.42 85.20
CA PHE A 109 30.40 11.45 84.88
C PHE A 109 30.66 11.90 83.44
N PHE A 110 30.06 11.23 82.45
CA PHE A 110 30.32 11.50 81.03
C PHE A 110 29.87 12.91 80.61
N SER A 111 28.74 13.40 81.13
CA SER A 111 28.27 14.77 80.87
C SER A 111 29.25 15.86 81.33
N GLN A 112 30.07 15.56 82.35
CA GLN A 112 31.08 16.48 82.89
C GLN A 112 32.45 16.33 82.21
N THR A 113 32.78 15.13 81.71
CA THR A 113 34.12 14.83 81.16
C THR A 113 34.20 14.90 79.65
N ILE A 114 33.08 14.82 78.92
CA ILE A 114 33.08 14.88 77.46
C ILE A 114 32.94 16.32 76.98
N ILE A 115 33.75 16.73 76.00
CA ILE A 115 33.66 17.99 75.28
C ILE A 115 33.51 17.65 73.80
N GLY A 116 32.41 18.05 73.17
CA GLY A 116 32.09 17.65 71.81
C GLY A 116 32.11 18.78 70.77
N ASP A 117 31.50 18.48 69.62
CA ASP A 117 31.24 19.38 68.47
C ASP A 117 30.19 20.46 68.73
N GLU A 118 29.56 20.47 69.91
CA GLU A 118 28.55 21.47 70.27
C GLU A 118 29.10 22.92 70.25
N GLY A 119 30.42 23.09 70.28
CA GLY A 119 31.08 24.40 70.15
C GLY A 119 30.72 25.16 68.88
N GLY A 120 30.46 24.47 67.76
CA GLY A 120 29.99 25.12 66.53
C GLY A 120 28.60 25.75 66.67
N GLN A 121 27.76 25.24 67.59
CA GLN A 121 26.43 25.77 67.85
C GLN A 121 26.42 26.77 69.02
N LEU A 122 27.06 26.40 70.13
CA LEU A 122 27.01 27.14 71.38
C LEU A 122 28.03 28.27 71.46
N GLY A 123 29.19 28.11 70.83
CA GLY A 123 30.25 29.13 70.86
C GLY A 123 29.73 30.49 70.42
N HIS A 124 29.02 30.56 69.29
CA HIS A 124 28.48 31.83 68.76
C HIS A 124 27.27 32.37 69.53
N GLN A 125 26.64 31.56 70.38
CA GLN A 125 25.39 31.92 71.05
C GLN A 125 25.55 32.18 72.55
N LEU A 126 26.68 31.78 73.14
CA LEU A 126 27.04 32.12 74.50
C LEU A 126 27.50 33.58 74.59
N ASP A 127 26.90 34.32 75.51
CA ASP A 127 27.32 35.68 75.83
C ASP A 127 28.50 35.64 76.82
N PHE A 128 29.70 35.37 76.30
CA PHE A 128 30.92 35.34 77.13
C PHE A 128 31.15 36.64 77.91
N PRO A 129 30.94 37.85 77.32
CA PRO A 129 31.03 39.10 78.07
C PRO A 129 30.08 39.16 79.27
N LEU A 130 28.81 38.78 79.11
CA LEU A 130 27.83 38.75 80.19
C LEU A 130 28.22 37.75 81.29
N LEU A 131 28.73 36.57 80.93
CA LEU A 131 29.18 35.56 81.89
C LEU A 131 30.42 36.04 82.67
N ALA A 132 31.33 36.76 82.00
CA ALA A 132 32.57 37.30 82.56
C ALA A 132 32.38 38.59 83.40
N ASP A 133 31.24 39.26 83.30
CA ASP A 133 31.01 40.55 83.96
C ASP A 133 30.78 40.37 85.48
N CYS A 134 31.65 40.97 86.29
CA CYS A 134 31.57 40.95 87.75
C CYS A 134 30.43 41.83 88.34
N TYR A 135 29.87 42.74 87.54
CA TYR A 135 28.77 43.62 87.95
C TYR A 135 27.38 43.02 87.69
N VAL A 136 27.30 41.92 86.95
CA VAL A 136 26.05 41.22 86.63
C VAL A 136 25.77 40.15 87.68
N SER A 137 24.54 40.13 88.21
CA SER A 137 24.11 39.12 89.19
C SER A 137 24.14 37.70 88.62
N ASP A 138 24.51 36.70 89.43
CA ASP A 138 24.49 35.28 89.03
C ASP A 138 23.12 34.80 88.56
N THR A 139 22.04 35.37 89.09
CA THR A 139 20.67 35.07 88.63
C THR A 139 20.43 35.50 87.19
N ALA A 140 20.98 36.65 86.77
CA ALA A 140 20.87 37.13 85.39
C ALA A 140 21.71 36.28 84.43
N LYS A 141 22.91 35.86 84.86
CA LYS A 141 23.76 34.93 84.10
C LYS A 141 23.09 33.57 83.90
N ARG A 142 22.47 33.03 84.96
CA ARG A 142 21.71 31.78 84.90
C ARG A 142 20.50 31.88 83.96
N GLU A 143 19.75 32.98 84.04
CA GLU A 143 18.57 33.18 83.17
C GLU A 143 19.00 33.30 81.70
N SER A 144 20.12 33.98 81.40
CA SER A 144 20.67 34.04 80.04
C SER A 144 20.97 32.65 79.45
N LEU A 145 21.57 31.74 80.24
CA LEU A 145 21.81 30.37 79.79
C LEU A 145 20.52 29.56 79.63
N LYS A 146 19.51 29.81 80.46
CA LYS A 146 18.20 29.18 80.35
C LYS A 146 17.45 29.65 79.11
N GLU A 147 17.49 30.94 78.80
CA GLU A 147 16.97 31.49 77.54
C GLU A 147 17.68 30.90 76.32
N LEU A 148 19.01 30.78 76.38
CA LEU A 148 19.79 30.11 75.33
C LEU A 148 19.34 28.66 75.17
N ARG A 149 19.18 27.91 76.26
CA ARG A 149 18.70 26.52 76.24
C ARG A 149 17.33 26.41 75.57
N GLU A 150 16.38 27.29 75.91
CA GLU A 150 15.07 27.32 75.26
C GLU A 150 15.17 27.62 73.76
N LYS A 151 16.03 28.58 73.38
CA LYS A 151 16.27 28.93 71.98
C LYS A 151 16.81 27.75 71.18
N VAL A 152 17.81 27.04 71.72
CA VAL A 152 18.38 25.83 71.10
C VAL A 152 17.33 24.73 70.99
N ASN A 153 16.49 24.53 72.02
CA ASN A 153 15.40 23.55 71.96
C ASN A 153 14.34 23.90 70.90
N ARG A 154 14.01 25.19 70.71
CA ARG A 154 13.12 25.60 69.60
C ARG A 154 13.73 25.26 68.25
N LEU A 155 15.02 25.50 68.05
CA LEU A 155 15.73 25.11 66.82
C LEU A 155 15.68 23.59 66.61
N ARG A 156 15.91 22.80 67.67
CA ARG A 156 15.80 21.34 67.63
C ARG A 156 14.40 20.89 67.17
N LEU A 157 13.35 21.43 67.80
CA LEU A 157 11.95 21.12 67.46
C LEU A 157 11.56 21.54 66.04
N THR A 158 12.13 22.62 65.49
CA THR A 158 11.88 23.00 64.09
C THR A 158 12.49 22.02 63.09
N LEU A 159 13.61 21.39 63.42
CA LEU A 159 14.18 20.31 62.62
C LEU A 159 13.37 19.03 62.79
N TYR A 160 13.09 18.65 64.03
CA TYR A 160 12.33 17.46 64.37
C TYR A 160 11.71 17.55 65.77
N ASP A 161 10.40 17.32 65.84
CA ASP A 161 9.63 17.16 67.07
C ASP A 161 9.26 15.68 67.26
N GLU A 162 9.87 15.05 68.26
CA GLU A 162 9.66 13.64 68.63
C GLU A 162 8.20 13.34 69.00
N SER A 163 7.50 14.31 69.59
CA SER A 163 6.14 14.11 70.11
C SER A 163 5.09 14.04 69.00
N THR A 164 5.31 14.79 67.93
CA THR A 164 4.40 14.87 66.78
C THR A 164 4.91 14.12 65.56
N GLY A 165 6.20 13.76 65.53
CA GLY A 165 6.87 13.20 64.36
C GLY A 165 6.96 14.19 63.19
N HIS A 166 6.81 15.49 63.46
CA HIS A 166 6.79 16.56 62.47
C HIS A 166 8.04 17.43 62.57
N GLY A 167 8.36 18.15 61.49
CA GLY A 167 9.56 18.99 61.40
C GLY A 167 10.14 18.99 59.99
N LYS A 168 11.13 19.85 59.75
CA LYS A 168 11.80 19.96 58.45
C LYS A 168 12.41 18.63 58.00
N LEU A 169 13.11 17.92 58.90
CA LEU A 169 13.73 16.62 58.62
C LEU A 169 12.69 15.56 58.23
N SER A 170 11.57 15.50 58.95
CA SER A 170 10.46 14.57 58.66
C SER A 170 9.85 14.85 57.28
N SER A 171 9.64 16.13 56.93
CA SER A 171 9.11 16.50 55.62
C SER A 171 10.06 16.15 54.47
N THR A 172 11.36 16.34 54.64
CA THR A 172 12.36 16.01 53.62
C THR A 172 12.56 14.51 53.45
N MET A 173 12.46 13.73 54.53
CA MET A 173 12.46 12.27 54.45
C MET A 173 11.24 11.74 53.68
N ALA A 174 10.05 12.32 53.91
CA ALA A 174 8.86 11.95 53.15
C ALA A 174 9.00 12.30 51.65
N ASP A 175 9.59 13.45 51.32
CA ASP A 175 9.86 13.86 49.94
C ASP A 175 10.93 12.98 49.27
N TYR A 176 11.92 12.52 50.03
CA TYR A 176 12.94 11.57 49.56
C TYR A 176 12.30 10.23 49.17
N GLU A 177 11.45 9.66 50.02
CA GLU A 177 10.74 8.40 49.72
C GLU A 177 9.79 8.54 48.53
N ARG A 178 9.10 9.68 48.41
CA ARG A 178 8.28 9.97 47.21
C ARG A 178 9.15 10.01 45.95
N CYS A 179 10.28 10.71 46.00
CA CYS A 179 11.22 10.80 44.88
C CYS A 179 11.75 9.41 44.47
N ARG A 180 12.07 8.57 45.46
CA ARG A 180 12.49 7.17 45.26
C ARG A 180 11.44 6.36 44.51
N ASN A 181 10.21 6.40 45.01
CA ASN A 181 9.08 5.68 44.41
C ASN A 181 8.79 6.18 42.98
N ASP A 182 8.83 7.50 42.76
CA ASP A 182 8.63 8.09 41.43
C ASP A 182 9.72 7.65 40.44
N ILE A 183 10.98 7.59 40.88
CA ILE A 183 12.09 7.04 40.08
C ILE A 183 11.82 5.58 39.72
N GLU A 184 11.43 4.74 40.68
CA GLU A 184 11.17 3.33 40.44
C GLU A 184 10.04 3.14 39.43
N VAL A 185 8.91 3.83 39.60
CA VAL A 185 7.75 3.76 38.70
C VAL A 185 8.12 4.22 37.28
N LEU A 186 8.80 5.35 37.14
CA LEU A 186 9.18 5.88 35.82
C LEU A 186 10.27 5.04 35.15
N SER A 187 11.18 4.44 35.93
CA SER A 187 12.24 3.59 35.39
C SER A 187 11.71 2.36 34.64
N ARG A 188 10.55 1.83 35.06
CA ARG A 188 9.86 0.72 34.37
C ARG A 188 9.40 1.08 32.95
N ASN A 189 9.22 2.36 32.65
CA ASN A 189 8.81 2.85 31.34
C ASN A 189 10.00 3.17 30.42
N ILE A 190 11.23 3.16 30.95
CA ILE A 190 12.43 3.46 30.17
C ILE A 190 12.84 2.18 29.42
N VAL A 191 12.80 2.27 28.11
CA VAL A 191 13.28 1.21 27.20
C VAL A 191 14.56 1.71 26.53
N PRO A 192 15.59 0.86 26.35
CA PRO A 192 16.82 1.26 25.68
C PRO A 192 16.55 1.77 24.26
N ASP A 193 17.12 2.92 23.92
CA ASP A 193 17.02 3.52 22.58
C ASP A 193 17.56 2.56 21.50
N ASP A 194 18.57 1.75 21.85
CA ASP A 194 19.19 0.72 20.99
C ASP A 194 18.22 -0.35 20.50
N GLN A 195 17.05 -0.50 21.13
CA GLN A 195 16.04 -1.50 20.74
C GLN A 195 14.90 -0.89 19.94
N LEU A 196 14.39 0.29 20.34
CA LEU A 196 13.19 0.88 19.73
C LEU A 196 13.47 1.67 18.45
N VAL A 197 14.60 2.38 18.37
CA VAL A 197 14.93 3.21 17.19
C VAL A 197 15.15 2.35 15.94
N PRO A 198 15.96 1.26 15.99
CA PRO A 198 16.15 0.40 14.82
C PRO A 198 14.87 -0.31 14.40
N LEU A 199 14.03 -0.71 15.36
CA LEU A 199 12.72 -1.30 15.11
C LEU A 199 11.83 -0.32 14.33
N LEU A 200 11.70 0.92 14.82
CA LEU A 200 10.93 1.97 14.15
C LEU A 200 11.44 2.23 12.74
N GLU A 201 12.76 2.37 12.55
CA GLU A 201 13.34 2.55 11.22
C GLU A 201 13.06 1.38 10.28
N SER A 202 13.16 0.14 10.79
CA SER A 202 12.86 -1.06 10.00
C SER A 202 11.39 -1.12 9.58
N GLU A 203 10.48 -0.80 10.49
CA GLU A 203 9.05 -0.77 10.23
C GLU A 203 8.68 0.34 9.24
N GLU A 204 9.28 1.53 9.37
CA GLU A 204 9.10 2.64 8.42
C GLU A 204 9.59 2.29 7.01
N ARG A 205 10.74 1.60 6.89
CA ARG A 205 11.24 1.10 5.59
C ARG A 205 10.25 0.11 4.98
N THR A 206 9.77 -0.87 5.75
CA THR A 206 8.78 -1.84 5.24
C THR A 206 7.48 -1.16 4.79
N LEU A 207 7.02 -0.11 5.48
CA LEU A 207 5.84 0.64 5.08
C LEU A 207 6.06 1.43 3.77
N VAL A 208 7.25 1.96 3.55
CA VAL A 208 7.60 2.62 2.28
C VAL A 208 7.61 1.61 1.14
N ASP A 209 8.19 0.43 1.35
CA ASP A 209 8.22 -0.64 0.35
C ASP A 209 6.80 -1.13 0.00
N LEU A 210 5.96 -1.41 1.01
CA LEU A 210 4.57 -1.81 0.80
C LEU A 210 3.75 -0.76 0.05
N LYS A 211 3.96 0.54 0.32
CA LYS A 211 3.32 1.61 -0.44
C LYS A 211 3.74 1.62 -1.90
N LYS A 212 5.03 1.42 -2.17
CA LYS A 212 5.57 1.34 -3.52
C LYS A 212 4.99 0.14 -4.29
N ASP A 213 4.82 -0.99 -3.62
CA ASP A 213 4.21 -2.19 -4.19
C ASP A 213 2.71 -1.97 -4.45
N ASN A 214 1.97 -1.33 -3.53
CA ASN A 214 0.57 -0.95 -3.77
C ASN A 214 0.42 0.02 -4.95
N ASP A 215 1.33 0.98 -5.11
CA ASP A 215 1.32 1.91 -6.25
C ASP A 215 1.64 1.18 -7.57
N ALA A 216 2.54 0.20 -7.55
CA ALA A 216 2.80 -0.67 -8.70
C ALA A 216 1.57 -1.49 -9.07
N LEU A 217 0.94 -2.16 -8.11
CA LEU A 217 -0.31 -2.91 -8.33
C LEU A 217 -1.47 -2.01 -8.75
N ALA A 218 -1.55 -0.77 -8.26
CA ALA A 218 -2.57 0.18 -8.69
C ALA A 218 -2.40 0.58 -10.16
N ARG A 219 -1.15 0.74 -10.63
CA ARG A 219 -0.86 0.95 -12.06
C ARG A 219 -1.22 -0.29 -12.88
N GLU A 220 -0.89 -1.48 -12.38
CA GLU A 220 -1.23 -2.74 -13.04
C GLU A 220 -2.74 -2.93 -13.12
N GLN A 221 -3.48 -2.65 -12.03
CA GLN A 221 -4.94 -2.71 -12.01
C GLN A 221 -5.55 -1.76 -13.05
N ARG A 222 -5.08 -0.50 -13.13
CA ARG A 222 -5.53 0.44 -14.16
C ARG A 222 -5.29 -0.13 -15.57
N LEU A 223 -4.12 -0.69 -15.83
CA LEU A 223 -3.82 -1.34 -17.10
C LEU A 223 -4.79 -2.49 -17.37
N THR A 224 -5.03 -3.39 -16.41
CA THR A 224 -5.97 -4.51 -16.58
C THR A 224 -7.40 -4.06 -16.83
N THR A 225 -7.88 -3.00 -16.17
CA THR A 225 -9.23 -2.45 -16.42
C THR A 225 -9.37 -1.83 -17.81
N LEU A 226 -8.28 -1.25 -18.36
CA LEU A 226 -8.27 -0.78 -19.74
C LEU A 226 -8.29 -1.97 -20.71
N LEU A 227 -7.52 -3.03 -20.44
CA LEU A 227 -7.52 -4.25 -21.26
C LEU A 227 -8.87 -4.98 -21.22
N GLU A 228 -9.54 -5.00 -20.07
CA GLU A 228 -10.90 -5.55 -19.91
C GLU A 228 -11.87 -4.85 -20.87
N ARG A 229 -11.97 -3.53 -20.79
CA ARG A 229 -12.84 -2.71 -21.67
C ARG A 229 -12.51 -2.87 -23.16
N LYS A 230 -11.22 -2.98 -23.49
CA LYS A 230 -10.77 -3.27 -24.85
C LYS A 230 -11.31 -4.63 -25.31
N SER A 231 -11.16 -5.67 -24.49
CA SER A 231 -11.61 -7.02 -24.80
C SER A 231 -13.15 -7.14 -24.89
N GLU A 232 -13.90 -6.39 -24.08
CA GLU A 232 -15.37 -6.31 -24.17
C GLU A 232 -15.83 -5.80 -25.55
N TYR A 233 -15.12 -4.80 -26.10
CA TYR A 233 -15.47 -4.27 -27.41
C TYR A 233 -15.03 -5.19 -28.55
N GLU A 234 -13.84 -5.80 -28.46
CA GLU A 234 -13.37 -6.77 -29.45
C GLU A 234 -14.30 -7.99 -29.52
N THR A 235 -14.73 -8.52 -28.37
CA THR A 235 -15.73 -9.61 -28.31
C THR A 235 -17.09 -9.18 -28.85
N LEU A 236 -17.53 -7.94 -28.63
CA LEU A 236 -18.74 -7.41 -29.28
C LEU A 236 -18.61 -7.39 -30.80
N LEU A 237 -17.46 -6.97 -31.34
CA LEU A 237 -17.21 -6.97 -32.79
C LEU A 237 -17.23 -8.38 -33.36
N GLU A 238 -16.65 -9.35 -32.67
CA GLU A 238 -16.69 -10.77 -33.05
C GLU A 238 -18.13 -11.30 -33.10
N LEU A 239 -18.90 -11.12 -32.03
CA LEU A 239 -20.32 -11.52 -31.97
C LEU A 239 -21.15 -10.86 -33.08
N ARG A 240 -20.83 -9.61 -33.46
CA ARG A 240 -21.48 -8.94 -34.58
C ARG A 240 -21.08 -9.49 -35.94
N ARG A 241 -19.82 -9.88 -36.12
CA ARG A 241 -19.38 -10.56 -37.35
C ARG A 241 -20.06 -11.91 -37.48
N GLU A 242 -20.14 -12.68 -36.40
CA GLU A 242 -20.86 -13.96 -36.36
C GLU A 242 -22.35 -13.77 -36.70
N LEU A 243 -23.00 -12.76 -36.11
CA LEU A 243 -24.39 -12.41 -36.41
C LEU A 243 -24.57 -12.05 -37.90
N LYS A 244 -23.66 -11.23 -38.45
CA LYS A 244 -23.67 -10.84 -39.86
C LYS A 244 -23.39 -12.01 -40.81
N GLU A 245 -22.49 -12.92 -40.45
CA GLU A 245 -22.21 -14.12 -41.24
C GLU A 245 -23.40 -15.09 -41.26
N ILE A 246 -24.14 -15.19 -40.16
CA ILE A 246 -25.39 -15.97 -40.09
C ILE A 246 -26.50 -15.31 -40.93
N GLU A 247 -26.52 -13.99 -41.03
CA GLU A 247 -27.44 -13.23 -41.90
C GLU A 247 -27.09 -13.34 -43.40
N GLU A 248 -25.80 -13.26 -43.78
CA GLU A 248 -25.36 -13.29 -45.19
C GLU A 248 -25.50 -14.67 -45.87
N ARG A 249 -25.61 -15.77 -45.10
CA ARG A 249 -25.80 -17.14 -45.61
C ARG A 249 -27.16 -17.39 -46.30
N GLU A 250 -28.08 -16.42 -46.34
CA GLU A 250 -29.42 -16.55 -46.95
C GLU A 250 -29.49 -16.52 -48.49
N GLY A 251 -28.43 -16.14 -49.20
CA GLY A 251 -28.47 -16.03 -50.66
C GLY A 251 -29.38 -14.91 -51.20
N ARG A 252 -29.35 -14.66 -52.52
CA ARG A 252 -29.89 -13.42 -53.15
C ARG A 252 -31.41 -13.22 -53.05
N TYR A 253 -32.20 -14.26 -52.78
CA TYR A 253 -33.67 -14.18 -52.79
C TYR A 253 -34.33 -14.43 -51.42
N GLY A 254 -33.57 -14.77 -50.37
CA GLY A 254 -34.10 -14.98 -49.01
C GLY A 254 -34.79 -13.73 -48.43
N SER A 255 -34.22 -12.55 -48.69
CA SER A 255 -34.77 -11.24 -48.29
C SER A 255 -36.11 -10.88 -48.95
N ARG A 256 -36.53 -11.60 -50.00
CA ARG A 256 -37.80 -11.38 -50.71
C ARG A 256 -38.91 -12.31 -50.22
N ILE A 257 -38.59 -13.24 -49.32
CA ILE A 257 -39.58 -14.16 -48.77
C ILE A 257 -40.41 -13.41 -47.72
N THR A 258 -41.72 -13.43 -47.91
CA THR A 258 -42.68 -12.77 -47.02
C THR A 258 -42.84 -13.57 -45.72
N GLU A 259 -43.46 -12.99 -44.70
CA GLU A 259 -43.78 -13.69 -43.44
C GLU A 259 -44.59 -14.98 -43.68
N ILE A 260 -45.54 -14.97 -44.61
CA ILE A 260 -46.33 -16.16 -45.00
C ILE A 260 -45.46 -17.22 -45.69
N GLY A 261 -44.41 -16.78 -46.41
CA GLY A 261 -43.43 -17.68 -47.01
C GLY A 261 -42.51 -18.36 -46.00
N HIS A 262 -42.24 -17.73 -44.85
CA HIS A 262 -41.47 -18.34 -43.76
C HIS A 262 -42.17 -19.57 -43.15
N ASP A 263 -43.50 -19.54 -43.14
CA ASP A 263 -44.36 -20.60 -42.57
C ASP A 263 -44.94 -21.55 -43.62
N ILE A 264 -44.39 -21.56 -44.84
CA ILE A 264 -44.92 -22.39 -45.93
C ILE A 264 -44.95 -23.88 -45.55
N THR A 265 -46.10 -24.52 -45.73
CA THR A 265 -46.24 -25.94 -45.43
C THR A 265 -45.60 -26.80 -46.53
N VAL A 266 -45.22 -28.05 -46.21
CA VAL A 266 -44.72 -29.03 -47.21
C VAL A 266 -45.73 -29.20 -48.34
N HIS A 267 -47.03 -29.25 -48.00
CA HIS A 267 -48.09 -29.43 -48.97
C HIS A 267 -48.20 -28.25 -49.93
N GLU A 268 -48.04 -27.02 -49.44
CA GLU A 268 -48.07 -25.82 -50.29
C GLU A 268 -46.82 -25.69 -51.16
N LEU A 269 -45.64 -26.01 -50.62
CA LEU A 269 -44.40 -26.03 -51.39
C LEU A 269 -44.45 -27.10 -52.49
N MET A 270 -44.90 -28.32 -52.16
CA MET A 270 -45.11 -29.39 -53.13
C MET A 270 -46.15 -29.01 -54.19
N ALA A 271 -47.21 -28.30 -53.81
CA ALA A 271 -48.18 -27.78 -54.77
C ALA A 271 -47.53 -26.80 -55.75
N LEU A 272 -46.70 -25.86 -55.29
CA LEU A 272 -45.98 -24.94 -56.19
C LEU A 272 -45.05 -25.67 -57.16
N VAL A 273 -44.30 -26.66 -56.65
CA VAL A 273 -43.44 -27.53 -57.49
C VAL A 273 -44.27 -28.30 -58.51
N GLN A 274 -45.42 -28.86 -58.10
CA GLN A 274 -46.30 -29.62 -58.99
C GLN A 274 -46.92 -28.73 -60.08
N TRP A 275 -47.37 -27.52 -59.73
CA TRP A 275 -47.90 -26.57 -60.71
C TRP A 275 -46.83 -26.16 -61.71
N ARG A 276 -45.59 -25.95 -61.26
CA ARG A 276 -44.45 -25.69 -62.14
C ARG A 276 -44.15 -26.87 -63.07
N GLY A 277 -44.15 -28.09 -62.55
CA GLY A 277 -44.00 -29.32 -63.36
C GLY A 277 -45.07 -29.43 -64.45
N ASN A 278 -46.35 -29.24 -64.09
CA ASN A 278 -47.45 -29.26 -65.04
C ASN A 278 -47.30 -28.19 -66.14
N ALA A 279 -46.80 -26.99 -65.82
CA ALA A 279 -46.54 -25.95 -66.80
C ALA A 279 -45.47 -26.37 -67.82
N VAL A 280 -44.39 -27.02 -67.34
CA VAL A 280 -43.30 -27.51 -68.19
C VAL A 280 -43.79 -28.62 -69.12
N ASP A 281 -44.59 -29.57 -68.61
CA ASP A 281 -45.15 -30.67 -69.40
C ASP A 281 -46.08 -30.17 -70.51
N ILE A 282 -47.00 -29.24 -70.20
CA ILE A 282 -47.91 -28.65 -71.19
C ILE A 282 -47.13 -27.86 -72.26
N LYS A 283 -46.06 -27.17 -71.87
CA LYS A 283 -45.18 -26.47 -72.81
C LYS A 283 -44.47 -27.44 -73.76
N GLY A 284 -44.05 -28.61 -73.26
CA GLY A 284 -43.52 -29.70 -74.09
C GLY A 284 -44.54 -30.18 -75.12
N ASN A 285 -45.76 -30.51 -74.68
CA ASN A 285 -46.85 -30.97 -75.55
C ASN A 285 -47.22 -29.93 -76.63
N LEU A 286 -47.22 -28.64 -76.29
CA LEU A 286 -47.45 -27.55 -77.24
C LEU A 286 -46.42 -27.56 -78.38
N ALA A 287 -45.14 -27.75 -78.04
CA ALA A 287 -44.06 -27.78 -79.02
C ALA A 287 -44.20 -28.96 -80.00
N GLU A 288 -44.60 -30.14 -79.50
CA GLU A 288 -44.86 -31.32 -80.34
C GLU A 288 -46.04 -31.11 -81.31
N LEU A 289 -47.14 -30.51 -80.82
CA LEU A 289 -48.31 -30.20 -81.66
C LEU A 289 -47.99 -29.17 -82.74
N GLN A 290 -47.20 -28.15 -82.42
CA GLN A 290 -46.74 -27.15 -83.38
C GLN A 290 -45.88 -27.76 -84.49
N GLU A 291 -45.00 -28.70 -84.15
CA GLU A 291 -44.17 -29.40 -85.13
C GLU A 291 -45.00 -30.34 -86.02
N ALA A 292 -45.97 -31.07 -85.45
CA ALA A 292 -46.89 -31.90 -86.24
C ALA A 292 -47.74 -31.06 -87.23
N ALA A 293 -48.20 -29.87 -86.83
CA ALA A 293 -48.94 -28.96 -87.71
C ALA A 293 -48.07 -28.42 -88.85
N ARG A 294 -46.78 -28.21 -88.61
CA ARG A 294 -45.81 -27.81 -89.64
C ARG A 294 -45.63 -28.90 -90.71
N GLN A 295 -45.44 -30.15 -90.29
CA GLN A 295 -45.27 -31.29 -91.20
C GLN A 295 -46.49 -31.50 -92.12
N ARG A 296 -47.71 -31.36 -91.59
CA ARG A 296 -48.95 -31.48 -92.38
C ARG A 296 -49.09 -30.37 -93.44
N ARG A 297 -48.68 -29.14 -93.13
CA ARG A 297 -48.64 -28.03 -94.10
C ARG A 297 -47.71 -28.34 -95.26
N GLU A 298 -46.53 -28.89 -94.96
CA GLU A 298 -45.55 -29.24 -95.99
C GLU A 298 -46.06 -30.37 -96.90
N GLN A 299 -46.73 -31.38 -96.36
CA GLN A 299 -47.35 -32.46 -97.15
C GLN A 299 -48.45 -31.94 -98.06
N LYS A 300 -49.33 -31.05 -97.57
CA LYS A 300 -50.40 -30.45 -98.38
C LYS A 300 -49.84 -29.73 -99.62
N VAL A 301 -48.78 -28.95 -99.44
CA VAL A 301 -48.15 -28.21 -100.54
C VAL A 301 -47.60 -29.15 -101.61
N ARG A 302 -47.06 -30.32 -101.23
CA ARG A 302 -46.59 -31.33 -102.20
C ARG A 302 -47.72 -31.91 -103.02
N PHE A 303 -48.82 -32.34 -102.39
CA PHE A 303 -49.98 -32.88 -103.11
C PHE A 303 -50.67 -31.82 -103.99
N GLU A 304 -50.72 -30.55 -103.57
CA GLU A 304 -51.21 -29.45 -104.41
C GLU A 304 -50.35 -29.26 -105.67
N GLN A 305 -49.02 -29.40 -105.57
CA GLN A 305 -48.12 -29.35 -106.71
C GLN A 305 -48.33 -30.52 -107.66
N GLU A 306 -48.47 -31.74 -107.14
CA GLU A 306 -48.75 -32.95 -107.93
C GLU A 306 -50.09 -32.82 -108.68
N ARG A 307 -51.15 -32.33 -108.01
CA ARG A 307 -52.44 -32.07 -108.64
C ARG A 307 -52.33 -31.13 -109.84
N ILE A 308 -51.57 -30.03 -109.70
CA ILE A 308 -51.38 -29.05 -110.76
C ILE A 308 -50.66 -29.67 -111.96
N LEU A 309 -49.58 -30.43 -111.72
CA LEU A 309 -48.82 -31.11 -112.76
C LEU A 309 -49.67 -32.15 -113.51
N LEU A 310 -50.45 -32.94 -112.77
CA LEU A 310 -51.34 -33.95 -113.34
C LEU A 310 -52.46 -33.32 -114.16
N THR A 311 -53.06 -32.22 -113.69
CA THR A 311 -54.08 -31.47 -114.43
C THR A 311 -53.53 -30.95 -115.76
N HIS A 312 -52.30 -30.42 -115.76
CA HIS A 312 -51.63 -29.99 -116.99
C HIS A 312 -51.35 -31.16 -117.95
N ARG A 313 -50.91 -32.31 -117.43
CA ARG A 313 -50.67 -33.52 -118.24
C ARG A 313 -51.95 -34.01 -118.91
N ILE A 314 -53.06 -34.12 -118.17
CA ILE A 314 -54.37 -34.51 -118.69
C ILE A 314 -54.80 -33.58 -119.83
N LYS A 315 -54.63 -32.27 -119.64
CA LYS A 315 -55.00 -31.27 -120.65
C LYS A 315 -54.17 -31.43 -121.93
N ASN A 316 -52.86 -31.60 -121.81
CA ASN A 316 -51.99 -31.80 -122.96
C ASN A 316 -52.32 -33.09 -123.71
N ASN A 317 -52.59 -34.18 -123.00
CA ASN A 317 -52.97 -35.46 -123.60
C ASN A 317 -54.35 -35.37 -124.29
N GLN A 318 -55.30 -34.61 -123.73
CA GLN A 318 -56.59 -34.33 -124.40
C GLN A 318 -56.39 -33.57 -125.71
N GLU A 319 -55.61 -32.49 -125.70
CA GLU A 319 -55.31 -31.70 -126.90
C GLU A 319 -54.62 -32.57 -127.97
N LEU A 320 -53.70 -33.47 -127.56
CA LEU A 320 -53.02 -34.39 -128.47
C LEU A 320 -53.99 -35.43 -129.08
N ARG A 321 -54.87 -36.01 -128.25
CA ARG A 321 -55.89 -36.96 -128.69
C ARG A 321 -56.81 -36.33 -129.73
N ASP A 322 -57.29 -35.11 -129.47
CA ASP A 322 -58.18 -34.39 -130.37
C ASP A 322 -57.47 -34.09 -131.70
N SER A 323 -56.19 -33.67 -131.67
CA SER A 323 -55.40 -33.46 -132.89
C SER A 323 -55.19 -34.73 -133.74
N LEU A 324 -54.99 -35.88 -133.10
CA LEU A 324 -54.84 -37.18 -133.79
C LEU A 324 -56.17 -37.66 -134.40
N PHE A 325 -57.30 -37.35 -133.75
CA PHE A 325 -58.63 -37.61 -134.30
C PHE A 325 -58.88 -36.80 -135.58
N ASP A 326 -58.54 -35.51 -135.56
CA ASP A 326 -58.67 -34.63 -136.73
C ASP A 326 -57.81 -35.14 -137.92
N GLU A 327 -56.60 -35.62 -137.64
CA GLU A 327 -55.69 -36.18 -138.66
C GLU A 327 -56.20 -37.51 -139.24
N TYR A 328 -56.79 -38.37 -138.41
CA TYR A 328 -57.45 -39.60 -138.86
C TYR A 328 -58.65 -39.33 -139.78
N GLU A 329 -59.46 -38.30 -139.46
CA GLU A 329 -60.62 -37.91 -140.26
C GLU A 329 -60.22 -37.31 -141.62
N TYR A 330 -59.15 -36.50 -141.65
CA TYR A 330 -58.57 -35.95 -142.88
C TYR A 330 -58.08 -37.03 -143.85
N PHE A 331 -57.46 -38.11 -143.35
CA PHE A 331 -57.02 -39.24 -144.19
C PHE A 331 -58.18 -40.06 -144.78
N ALA A 332 -59.30 -40.19 -144.06
CA ALA A 332 -60.46 -40.95 -144.52
C ALA A 332 -61.17 -40.30 -145.72
N LEU A 333 -61.04 -38.98 -145.90
CA LEU A 333 -61.70 -38.23 -146.97
C LEU A 333 -60.96 -38.24 -148.32
N LYS A 334 -59.68 -38.66 -148.37
CA LYS A 334 -58.81 -38.45 -149.54
C LYS A 334 -58.71 -39.63 -150.54
N THR A 335 -59.38 -40.76 -150.31
CA THR A 335 -59.15 -42.01 -151.08
C THR A 335 -60.24 -42.41 -152.08
N ASP A 336 -61.30 -41.63 -152.32
CA ASP A 336 -62.46 -42.11 -153.11
C ASP A 336 -62.89 -41.32 -154.37
N ILE A 337 -62.15 -40.31 -154.88
CA ILE A 337 -62.52 -39.63 -156.15
C ILE A 337 -61.28 -39.22 -156.98
N ASP A 338 -61.04 -39.93 -158.10
CA ASP A 338 -60.27 -39.46 -159.27
C ASP A 338 -61.17 -38.61 -160.18
N HIS A 339 -60.68 -37.44 -160.65
CA HIS A 339 -60.77 -36.88 -162.03
C HIS A 339 -60.89 -35.35 -162.12
N ASP A 340 -60.06 -34.83 -163.01
CA ASP A 340 -60.04 -33.53 -163.69
C ASP A 340 -59.60 -32.25 -162.97
N ASN A 341 -58.61 -31.64 -163.63
CA ASN A 341 -58.27 -30.23 -163.70
C ASN A 341 -57.33 -29.60 -162.65
N PHE A 342 -56.12 -29.37 -163.17
CA PHE A 342 -55.51 -28.05 -163.36
C PHE A 342 -54.99 -27.28 -162.14
N VAL A 343 -53.66 -27.21 -162.10
CA VAL A 343 -52.88 -25.96 -162.10
C VAL A 343 -52.86 -25.10 -160.83
N ARG A 344 -51.62 -25.07 -160.28
CA ARG A 344 -50.86 -23.95 -159.72
C ARG A 344 -51.46 -23.09 -158.58
N SER A 345 -50.52 -22.92 -157.65
CA SER A 345 -50.01 -21.68 -157.06
C SER A 345 -50.71 -21.07 -155.85
N ASP A 346 -49.80 -20.78 -154.92
CA ASP A 346 -49.66 -19.56 -154.13
C ASP A 346 -50.36 -19.47 -152.76
N LYS A 347 -49.47 -19.42 -151.76
CA LYS A 347 -49.28 -18.31 -150.82
C LYS A 347 -50.52 -17.53 -150.37
N ALA A 348 -50.70 -17.51 -149.05
CA ALA A 348 -50.78 -16.30 -148.22
C ALA A 348 -50.44 -16.73 -146.77
N VAL A 349 -49.43 -16.23 -146.05
CA VAL A 349 -49.18 -14.83 -145.62
C VAL A 349 -50.40 -14.28 -144.89
N GLU A 350 -50.36 -14.20 -143.54
CA GLU A 350 -49.93 -13.00 -142.81
C GLU A 350 -50.39 -12.94 -141.33
N GLN A 351 -49.63 -12.12 -140.59
CA GLN A 351 -50.05 -11.20 -139.52
C GLN A 351 -49.85 -11.60 -138.06
N GLY A 352 -48.88 -10.90 -137.46
CA GLY A 352 -48.50 -10.98 -136.06
C GLY A 352 -49.22 -9.98 -135.15
N THR A 353 -48.76 -9.89 -133.91
CA THR A 353 -48.96 -8.72 -133.04
C THR A 353 -47.79 -8.58 -132.06
N MET A 354 -47.20 -7.38 -132.01
CA MET A 354 -46.33 -6.93 -130.93
C MET A 354 -47.13 -6.75 -129.62
N LYS A 355 -46.59 -7.19 -128.49
CA LYS A 355 -47.07 -6.81 -127.14
C LYS A 355 -45.95 -6.16 -126.32
N ARG A 356 -46.31 -5.03 -125.70
CA ARG A 356 -45.54 -4.19 -124.75
C ARG A 356 -44.94 -5.02 -123.62
N THR A 357 -43.68 -4.77 -123.28
CA THR A 357 -42.98 -5.33 -122.12
C THR A 357 -43.23 -4.51 -120.85
N PHE A 358 -43.80 -5.14 -119.83
CA PHE A 358 -43.72 -4.71 -118.42
C PHE A 358 -42.25 -4.76 -117.94
N PRO A 359 -41.83 -3.92 -116.98
CA PRO A 359 -40.45 -3.95 -116.48
C PRO A 359 -40.21 -5.23 -115.66
N THR A 360 -39.17 -5.98 -116.03
CA THR A 360 -38.77 -7.23 -115.38
C THR A 360 -38.12 -6.97 -114.01
N SER A 361 -38.11 -7.98 -113.13
CA SER A 361 -37.51 -7.98 -111.78
C SER A 361 -36.09 -7.39 -111.71
N PHE A 362 -35.35 -7.46 -112.82
CA PHE A 362 -34.05 -6.82 -113.01
C PHE A 362 -34.10 -5.29 -112.76
N HIS A 363 -35.13 -4.60 -113.25
CA HIS A 363 -35.25 -3.15 -113.13
C HIS A 363 -35.53 -2.74 -111.68
N PHE A 364 -36.29 -3.55 -110.93
CA PHE A 364 -36.54 -3.32 -109.51
C PHE A 364 -35.29 -3.52 -108.64
N CYS A 365 -34.50 -4.58 -108.89
CA CYS A 365 -33.24 -4.81 -108.15
C CYS A 365 -32.20 -3.71 -108.38
N VAL A 366 -32.11 -3.19 -109.61
CA VAL A 366 -31.21 -2.07 -109.93
C VAL A 366 -31.67 -0.79 -109.21
N LEU A 367 -32.98 -0.53 -109.18
CA LEU A 367 -33.54 0.64 -108.50
C LEU A 367 -33.33 0.57 -106.98
N ALA A 368 -33.55 -0.60 -106.38
CA ALA A 368 -33.35 -0.83 -104.94
C ALA A 368 -31.87 -0.68 -104.53
N SER A 369 -30.94 -1.16 -105.36
CA SER A 369 -29.49 -1.01 -105.11
C SER A 369 -29.04 0.45 -105.19
N LEU A 370 -29.60 1.24 -106.12
CA LEU A 370 -29.34 2.68 -106.21
C LEU A 370 -29.92 3.45 -105.02
N LEU A 371 -31.11 3.07 -104.54
CA LEU A 371 -31.72 3.68 -103.35
C LEU A 371 -30.90 3.43 -102.08
N ALA A 372 -30.43 2.19 -101.89
CA ALA A 372 -29.57 1.83 -100.76
C ALA A 372 -28.23 2.61 -100.78
N MET A 373 -27.66 2.82 -101.97
CA MET A 373 -26.43 3.61 -102.15
C MET A 373 -26.64 5.08 -101.76
N ALA A 374 -27.78 5.68 -102.13
CA ALA A 374 -28.11 7.06 -101.79
C ALA A 374 -28.32 7.27 -100.27
N ILE A 375 -28.99 6.32 -99.60
CA ILE A 375 -29.21 6.36 -98.15
C ILE A 375 -27.90 6.14 -97.39
N GLY A 376 -27.05 5.20 -97.85
CA GLY A 376 -25.74 4.94 -97.25
C GLY A 376 -24.80 6.15 -97.32
N LEU A 377 -24.82 6.91 -98.42
CA LEU A 377 -24.05 8.16 -98.57
C LEU A 377 -24.54 9.28 -97.65
N LEU A 378 -25.85 9.37 -97.40
CA LEU A 378 -26.40 10.32 -96.42
C LEU A 378 -25.99 9.96 -94.99
N PHE A 379 -26.07 8.68 -94.62
CA PHE A 379 -25.76 8.22 -93.26
C PHE A 379 -24.28 8.20 -92.91
N LEU A 380 -23.37 8.24 -93.88
CA LEU A 380 -21.92 8.41 -93.65
C LEU A 380 -21.55 9.67 -92.85
N THR A 381 -22.44 10.68 -92.81
CA THR A 381 -22.25 11.92 -92.04
C THR A 381 -22.78 11.84 -90.61
N VAL A 382 -23.66 10.89 -90.29
CA VAL A 382 -24.31 10.76 -88.98
C VAL A 382 -23.79 9.54 -88.20
N ASP A 383 -23.66 8.39 -88.87
CA ASP A 383 -23.04 7.19 -88.31
C ASP A 383 -22.29 6.41 -89.39
N LYS A 384 -20.95 6.45 -89.31
CA LYS A 384 -20.05 5.88 -90.31
C LYS A 384 -20.22 4.37 -90.46
N THR A 385 -20.59 3.66 -89.39
CA THR A 385 -20.66 2.19 -89.42
C THR A 385 -21.86 1.69 -90.22
N VAL A 386 -23.04 2.27 -89.98
CA VAL A 386 -24.28 1.94 -90.71
C VAL A 386 -24.20 2.38 -92.17
N GLY A 387 -23.60 3.55 -92.43
CA GLY A 387 -23.38 4.05 -93.80
C GLY A 387 -22.49 3.13 -94.66
N ILE A 388 -21.40 2.59 -94.09
CA ILE A 388 -20.51 1.65 -94.79
C ILE A 388 -21.22 0.32 -95.09
N ILE A 389 -21.98 -0.22 -94.14
CA ILE A 389 -22.71 -1.50 -94.33
C ILE A 389 -23.72 -1.39 -95.49
N LEU A 390 -24.47 -0.29 -95.58
CA LEU A 390 -25.43 -0.06 -96.66
C LEU A 390 -24.75 0.09 -98.03
N LEU A 391 -23.58 0.73 -98.09
CA LEU A 391 -22.79 0.84 -99.32
C LEU A 391 -22.27 -0.52 -99.80
N VAL A 392 -21.80 -1.37 -98.87
CA VAL A 392 -21.33 -2.73 -99.20
C VAL A 392 -22.48 -3.60 -99.74
N LEU A 393 -23.67 -3.50 -99.14
CA LEU A 393 -24.88 -4.19 -99.63
C LEU A 393 -25.30 -3.74 -101.03
N ALA A 394 -25.21 -2.45 -101.34
CA ALA A 394 -25.51 -1.92 -102.66
C ALA A 394 -24.55 -2.45 -103.75
N VAL A 395 -23.25 -2.58 -103.43
CA VAL A 395 -22.24 -3.12 -104.35
C VAL A 395 -22.46 -4.62 -104.61
N LEU A 396 -22.74 -5.39 -103.56
CA LEU A 396 -23.06 -6.82 -103.69
C LEU A 396 -24.30 -7.07 -104.54
N GLY A 397 -25.35 -6.26 -104.36
CA GLY A 397 -26.58 -6.33 -105.16
C GLY A 397 -26.33 -6.11 -106.66
N LEU A 398 -25.47 -5.15 -107.02
CA LEU A 398 -25.10 -4.89 -108.41
C LEU A 398 -24.29 -6.05 -109.02
N VAL A 399 -23.32 -6.61 -108.29
CA VAL A 399 -22.48 -7.71 -108.79
C VAL A 399 -23.28 -8.99 -109.05
N ALA A 400 -24.24 -9.31 -108.18
CA ALA A 400 -25.09 -10.50 -108.33
C ALA A 400 -25.96 -10.48 -109.60
N THR A 401 -26.32 -9.29 -110.11
CA THR A 401 -27.18 -9.17 -111.30
C THR A 401 -26.46 -9.41 -112.63
N PHE A 402 -25.13 -9.25 -112.69
CA PHE A 402 -24.37 -9.36 -113.95
C PHE A 402 -23.72 -10.73 -114.19
N ILE A 403 -23.41 -11.49 -113.13
CA ILE A 403 -22.75 -12.80 -113.21
C ILE A 403 -23.53 -13.88 -114.00
N PRO A 404 -24.88 -14.00 -113.92
CA PRO A 404 -25.61 -15.10 -114.57
C PRO A 404 -25.61 -15.06 -116.11
N ARG A 405 -25.34 -13.89 -116.71
CA ARG A 405 -25.42 -13.68 -118.18
C ARG A 405 -24.17 -14.17 -118.92
N ILE A 406 -23.05 -14.29 -118.22
CA ILE A 406 -21.78 -14.80 -118.78
C ILE A 406 -21.79 -16.33 -118.82
N VAL A 407 -22.46 -16.98 -117.86
CA VAL A 407 -22.48 -18.45 -117.71
C VAL A 407 -23.45 -19.14 -118.69
N ARG A 408 -24.53 -18.48 -119.11
CA ARG A 408 -25.54 -19.06 -120.03
C ARG A 408 -25.15 -19.08 -121.51
N LYS A 409 -24.03 -18.49 -121.92
CA LYS A 409 -23.59 -18.47 -123.34
C LYS A 409 -22.77 -19.70 -123.78
N LEU A 410 -22.55 -20.69 -122.91
CA LEU A 410 -21.56 -21.75 -123.13
C LEU A 410 -22.10 -23.17 -123.38
N LYS A 411 -23.42 -23.38 -123.45
CA LYS A 411 -23.99 -24.69 -123.81
C LYS A 411 -25.29 -24.52 -124.58
N ASP A 412 -25.28 -24.95 -125.86
CA ASP A 412 -26.31 -25.84 -126.39
C ASP A 412 -25.81 -26.59 -127.66
N PRO A 413 -26.09 -27.91 -127.79
CA PRO A 413 -25.70 -28.76 -128.91
C PRO A 413 -26.81 -28.94 -129.98
N LYS A 414 -26.38 -29.51 -131.11
CA LYS A 414 -27.09 -29.83 -132.37
C LYS A 414 -28.10 -30.98 -132.26
N VAL A 415 -28.79 -31.22 -133.40
CA VAL A 415 -29.31 -32.49 -133.99
C VAL A 415 -30.84 -32.39 -134.18
N GLU A 416 -31.51 -32.81 -135.26
CA GLU A 416 -31.24 -33.29 -136.62
C GLU A 416 -32.58 -33.15 -137.37
N THR A 417 -32.53 -32.95 -138.69
CA THR A 417 -33.68 -33.02 -139.61
C THR A 417 -33.90 -34.46 -140.06
N ASP A 418 -35.10 -35.01 -139.88
CA ASP A 418 -35.48 -36.27 -140.53
C ASP A 418 -36.86 -36.13 -141.18
N GLU A 419 -36.92 -36.52 -142.45
CA GLU A 419 -38.05 -36.34 -143.36
C GLU A 419 -39.17 -37.37 -143.09
N MET A 420 -40.38 -36.87 -143.30
CA MET A 420 -41.69 -37.40 -142.93
C MET A 420 -42.08 -38.67 -143.73
N ILE A 421 -42.23 -39.80 -143.04
CA ILE A 421 -42.88 -41.02 -143.56
C ILE A 421 -44.35 -41.00 -143.10
N LEU A 422 -45.30 -40.95 -144.03
CA LEU A 422 -46.74 -40.92 -143.73
C LEU A 422 -47.19 -42.26 -143.07
N PRO A 423 -47.86 -42.23 -141.89
CA PRO A 423 -48.32 -43.43 -141.19
C PRO A 423 -49.66 -43.97 -141.71
N ASP A 424 -49.87 -45.27 -141.49
CA ASP A 424 -51.04 -46.04 -141.94
C ASP A 424 -52.25 -45.84 -141.00
N LYS A 425 -53.48 -45.93 -141.54
CA LYS A 425 -54.73 -45.54 -140.86
C LYS A 425 -54.99 -46.33 -139.57
N GLU A 426 -54.56 -47.58 -139.50
CA GLU A 426 -54.76 -48.45 -138.33
C GLU A 426 -53.84 -48.10 -137.15
N GLU A 427 -52.67 -47.50 -137.42
CA GLU A 427 -51.73 -47.05 -136.40
C GLU A 427 -52.20 -45.78 -135.67
N LEU A 428 -52.90 -44.89 -136.39
CA LEU A 428 -53.54 -43.71 -135.80
C LEU A 428 -54.66 -44.11 -134.81
N ARG A 429 -55.45 -45.15 -135.15
CA ARG A 429 -56.54 -45.63 -134.30
C ARG A 429 -56.03 -46.29 -133.00
N SER A 430 -54.90 -47.01 -133.04
CA SER A 430 -54.34 -47.62 -131.82
C SER A 430 -53.79 -46.55 -130.86
N LYS A 431 -53.08 -45.54 -131.37
CA LYS A 431 -52.54 -44.42 -130.57
C LYS A 431 -53.64 -43.64 -129.85
N ILE A 432 -54.77 -43.39 -130.52
CA ILE A 432 -55.93 -42.73 -129.93
C ILE A 432 -56.50 -43.55 -128.75
N ASN A 433 -56.68 -44.87 -128.92
CA ASN A 433 -57.22 -45.74 -127.86
C ASN A 433 -56.27 -45.85 -126.65
N ASP A 434 -54.96 -45.87 -126.88
CA ASP A 434 -53.98 -45.86 -125.78
C ASP A 434 -53.99 -44.52 -125.03
N LEU A 435 -54.13 -43.40 -125.74
CA LEU A 435 -54.30 -42.09 -125.11
C LEU A 435 -55.57 -42.01 -124.26
N ASP A 436 -56.68 -42.59 -124.73
CA ASP A 436 -57.94 -42.64 -123.97
C ASP A 436 -57.80 -43.41 -122.66
N ARG A 437 -57.07 -44.54 -122.68
CA ARG A 437 -56.77 -45.28 -121.44
C ARG A 437 -55.92 -44.45 -120.49
N HIS A 438 -54.87 -43.79 -120.97
CA HIS A 438 -54.03 -42.91 -120.15
C HIS A 438 -54.84 -41.76 -119.54
N LEU A 439 -55.72 -41.12 -120.31
CA LEU A 439 -56.58 -40.04 -119.82
C LEU A 439 -57.56 -40.51 -118.75
N SER A 440 -58.06 -41.74 -118.83
CA SER A 440 -58.94 -42.30 -117.79
C SER A 440 -58.18 -42.52 -116.48
N HIS A 441 -56.97 -43.08 -116.55
CA HIS A 441 -56.14 -43.33 -115.38
C HIS A 441 -55.66 -42.02 -114.71
N ASP A 442 -55.16 -41.06 -115.50
CA ASP A 442 -54.72 -39.78 -114.96
C ASP A 442 -55.88 -39.01 -114.28
N ARG A 443 -57.13 -39.16 -114.77
CA ARG A 443 -58.32 -38.56 -114.12
C ARG A 443 -58.65 -39.22 -112.78
N GLU A 444 -58.55 -40.55 -112.68
CA GLU A 444 -58.74 -41.26 -111.40
C GLU A 444 -57.68 -40.84 -110.36
N GLU A 445 -56.41 -40.76 -110.77
CA GLU A 445 -55.32 -40.29 -109.90
C GLU A 445 -55.51 -38.82 -109.46
N LEU A 446 -56.07 -37.97 -110.32
CA LEU A 446 -56.41 -36.58 -109.97
C LEU A 446 -57.46 -36.51 -108.86
N ASP A 447 -58.48 -37.35 -108.93
CA ASP A 447 -59.56 -37.41 -107.94
C ASP A 447 -59.03 -37.95 -106.59
N GLU A 448 -58.15 -38.95 -106.59
CA GLU A 448 -57.47 -39.45 -105.38
C GLU A 448 -56.63 -38.36 -104.70
N ILE A 449 -55.85 -37.59 -105.46
CA ILE A 449 -55.09 -36.44 -104.94
C ILE A 449 -56.06 -35.38 -104.37
N GLY A 450 -57.21 -35.16 -105.01
CA GLY A 450 -58.26 -34.27 -104.51
C GLY A 450 -58.78 -34.66 -103.13
N VAL A 451 -59.04 -35.95 -102.90
CA VAL A 451 -59.53 -36.47 -101.62
C VAL A 451 -58.48 -36.34 -100.51
N THR A 452 -57.23 -36.70 -100.79
CA THR A 452 -56.13 -36.63 -99.82
C THR A 452 -55.81 -35.20 -99.36
N ILE A 453 -55.87 -34.21 -100.26
CA ILE A 453 -55.75 -32.79 -99.91
C ILE A 453 -56.89 -32.38 -98.96
N GLY A 454 -58.13 -32.77 -99.27
CA GLY A 454 -59.29 -32.46 -98.43
C GLY A 454 -59.20 -33.06 -97.02
N GLU A 455 -58.61 -34.25 -96.89
CA GLU A 455 -58.37 -34.88 -95.59
C GLU A 455 -57.26 -34.19 -94.79
N LEU A 456 -56.16 -33.81 -95.44
CA LEU A 456 -55.08 -33.01 -94.83
C LEU A 456 -55.57 -31.65 -94.33
N GLU A 457 -56.46 -30.97 -95.06
CA GLU A 457 -57.06 -29.71 -94.62
C GLU A 457 -57.87 -29.87 -93.32
N ARG A 458 -58.68 -30.93 -93.23
CA ARG A 458 -59.44 -31.23 -92.01
C ARG A 458 -58.51 -31.48 -90.82
N GLN A 459 -57.48 -32.32 -91.00
CA GLN A 459 -56.50 -32.60 -89.95
C GLN A 459 -55.71 -31.35 -89.51
N MET A 460 -55.40 -30.44 -90.43
CA MET A 460 -54.76 -29.17 -90.11
C MET A 460 -55.65 -28.24 -89.29
N THR A 461 -56.94 -28.14 -89.64
CA THR A 461 -57.89 -27.32 -88.88
C THR A 461 -58.07 -27.85 -87.45
N GLN A 462 -58.17 -29.16 -87.29
CA GLN A 462 -58.25 -29.81 -85.98
C GLN A 462 -56.97 -29.58 -85.15
N GLY A 463 -55.79 -29.77 -85.75
CA GLY A 463 -54.51 -29.54 -85.06
C GLY A 463 -54.30 -28.09 -84.63
N ASN A 464 -54.75 -27.10 -85.42
CA ASN A 464 -54.66 -25.69 -85.02
C ASN A 464 -55.55 -25.37 -83.79
N ILE A 465 -56.73 -26.00 -83.68
CA ILE A 465 -57.61 -25.85 -82.50
C ILE A 465 -56.93 -26.44 -81.25
N GLU A 466 -56.29 -27.60 -81.38
CA GLU A 466 -55.55 -28.25 -80.29
C GLU A 466 -54.36 -27.40 -79.81
N ILE A 467 -53.60 -26.79 -80.73
CA ILE A 467 -52.53 -25.84 -80.37
C ILE A 467 -53.08 -24.64 -79.60
N GLU A 468 -54.16 -24.02 -80.08
CA GLU A 468 -54.69 -22.81 -79.44
C GLU A 468 -55.27 -23.11 -78.05
N THR A 469 -55.91 -24.27 -77.87
CA THR A 469 -56.43 -24.69 -76.56
C THR A 469 -55.32 -24.99 -75.55
N THR A 470 -54.25 -25.67 -75.98
CA THR A 470 -53.08 -25.98 -75.13
C THR A 470 -52.28 -24.72 -74.78
N GLU A 471 -52.14 -23.77 -75.71
CA GLU A 471 -51.50 -22.48 -75.46
C GLU A 471 -52.26 -21.63 -74.43
N ARG A 472 -53.60 -21.55 -74.57
CA ARG A 472 -54.46 -20.88 -73.59
C ARG A 472 -54.37 -21.56 -72.22
N HIS A 473 -54.26 -22.88 -72.18
CA HIS A 473 -54.12 -23.62 -70.92
C HIS A 473 -52.79 -23.31 -70.23
N LEU A 474 -51.68 -23.33 -70.97
CA LEU A 474 -50.35 -22.97 -70.47
C LEU A 474 -50.31 -21.54 -69.89
N ASN A 475 -50.88 -20.58 -70.60
CA ASN A 475 -50.89 -19.18 -70.17
C ASN A 475 -51.71 -18.97 -68.89
N ARG A 476 -52.84 -19.68 -68.72
CA ARG A 476 -53.62 -19.64 -67.48
C ARG A 476 -52.80 -20.21 -66.31
N LEU A 477 -52.19 -21.37 -66.53
CA LEU A 477 -51.43 -22.07 -65.48
C LEU A 477 -50.21 -21.25 -65.03
N ASN A 478 -49.49 -20.62 -65.97
CA ASN A 478 -48.38 -19.71 -65.67
C ASN A 478 -48.82 -18.47 -64.88
N ASN A 479 -49.96 -17.88 -65.23
CA ASN A 479 -50.49 -16.72 -64.50
C ASN A 479 -50.93 -17.09 -63.08
N ASP A 480 -51.55 -18.25 -62.90
CA ASP A 480 -51.99 -18.73 -61.59
C ASP A 480 -50.78 -19.13 -60.72
N LEU A 481 -49.73 -19.73 -61.31
CA LEU A 481 -48.46 -20.01 -60.64
C LEU A 481 -47.80 -18.72 -60.14
N LEU A 482 -47.70 -17.68 -60.98
CA LEU A 482 -47.17 -16.39 -60.55
C LEU A 482 -48.02 -15.74 -59.45
N ARG A 483 -49.35 -15.86 -59.54
CA ARG A 483 -50.26 -15.30 -58.55
C ARG A 483 -50.15 -15.99 -57.19
N THR A 484 -49.88 -17.29 -57.18
CA THR A 484 -49.69 -18.07 -55.95
C THR A 484 -48.32 -17.83 -55.33
N ILE A 485 -47.25 -17.82 -56.13
CA ILE A 485 -45.88 -17.54 -55.66
C ILE A 485 -45.76 -16.15 -55.04
N LYS A 486 -46.42 -15.13 -55.62
CA LYS A 486 -46.46 -13.75 -55.10
C LYS A 486 -46.99 -13.60 -53.66
N LYS A 487 -47.65 -14.64 -53.12
CA LYS A 487 -48.11 -14.65 -51.73
C LYS A 487 -47.01 -15.08 -50.76
N TYR A 488 -46.05 -15.88 -51.23
CA TYR A 488 -44.98 -16.46 -50.43
C TYR A 488 -43.66 -15.70 -50.63
N ALA A 489 -43.39 -15.24 -51.85
CA ALA A 489 -42.28 -14.35 -52.19
C ALA A 489 -42.81 -13.05 -52.81
N GLY A 490 -42.02 -11.98 -52.78
CA GLY A 490 -42.38 -10.67 -53.35
C GLY A 490 -42.63 -10.65 -54.88
N PRO A 491 -42.37 -9.53 -55.58
CA PRO A 491 -42.65 -9.44 -57.02
C PRO A 491 -41.80 -10.42 -57.86
N CYS A 492 -42.36 -11.54 -58.30
CA CYS A 492 -41.62 -12.54 -59.08
C CYS A 492 -41.95 -12.48 -60.58
N GLU A 493 -40.95 -12.76 -61.42
CA GLU A 493 -41.10 -13.01 -62.86
C GLU A 493 -41.10 -14.52 -63.15
N LEU A 494 -41.66 -14.94 -64.30
CA LEU A 494 -41.77 -16.36 -64.69
C LEU A 494 -40.41 -17.08 -64.77
N ASN A 495 -39.34 -16.35 -65.06
CA ASN A 495 -37.98 -16.89 -65.16
C ASN A 495 -37.32 -17.07 -63.78
N GLU A 496 -37.82 -16.39 -62.74
CA GLU A 496 -37.29 -16.43 -61.36
C GLU A 496 -38.02 -17.47 -60.49
N VAL A 497 -39.09 -18.08 -61.01
CA VAL A 497 -39.96 -18.99 -60.26
C VAL A 497 -39.19 -20.19 -59.69
N ASP A 498 -38.26 -20.76 -60.45
CA ASP A 498 -37.51 -21.94 -60.03
C ASP A 498 -36.55 -21.59 -58.87
N ASP A 499 -35.85 -20.45 -58.96
CA ASP A 499 -34.95 -19.95 -57.91
C ASP A 499 -35.70 -19.60 -56.61
N VAL A 500 -36.93 -19.06 -56.74
CA VAL A 500 -37.78 -18.70 -55.60
C VAL A 500 -38.33 -19.94 -54.90
N ILE A 501 -38.73 -20.97 -55.65
CA ILE A 501 -39.16 -22.25 -55.08
C ILE A 501 -38.00 -22.93 -54.33
N GLU A 502 -36.78 -22.88 -54.87
CA GLU A 502 -35.59 -23.40 -54.20
C GLU A 502 -35.27 -22.63 -52.90
N ALA A 503 -35.42 -21.29 -52.92
CA ALA A 503 -35.21 -20.45 -51.73
C ALA A 503 -36.24 -20.77 -50.61
N LEU A 504 -37.52 -20.95 -50.96
CA LEU A 504 -38.57 -21.35 -50.01
C LEU A 504 -38.30 -22.74 -49.42
N SER A 505 -37.74 -23.67 -50.21
CA SER A 505 -37.37 -25.00 -49.73
C SER A 505 -36.24 -24.96 -48.69
N LYS A 506 -35.17 -24.21 -48.96
CA LYS A 506 -34.01 -24.10 -48.05
C LYS A 506 -34.34 -23.38 -46.75
N GLN A 507 -35.21 -22.38 -46.80
CA GLN A 507 -35.62 -21.62 -45.63
C GLN A 507 -36.38 -22.48 -44.61
N ARG A 508 -37.29 -23.34 -45.07
CA ARG A 508 -38.05 -24.25 -44.21
C ARG A 508 -37.16 -25.21 -43.42
N GLU A 509 -36.03 -25.63 -43.98
CA GLU A 509 -35.09 -26.55 -43.33
C GLU A 509 -34.21 -25.86 -42.28
N SER A 510 -34.13 -24.52 -42.26
CA SER A 510 -33.13 -23.75 -41.51
C SER A 510 -33.67 -22.82 -40.40
N SER A 511 -34.98 -22.60 -40.27
CA SER A 511 -35.52 -21.48 -39.48
C SER A 511 -35.51 -21.68 -37.95
N ALA A 512 -35.65 -22.92 -37.45
CA ALA A 512 -35.74 -23.18 -36.02
C ALA A 512 -34.40 -23.02 -35.28
N ASP A 513 -33.37 -23.75 -35.69
CA ASP A 513 -32.03 -23.72 -35.06
C ASP A 513 -31.35 -22.35 -35.21
N ARG A 514 -31.69 -21.61 -36.27
CA ARG A 514 -31.13 -20.28 -36.55
C ARG A 514 -31.74 -19.17 -35.69
N ASN A 515 -33.06 -19.19 -35.46
CA ASN A 515 -33.70 -18.19 -34.60
C ASN A 515 -33.21 -18.31 -33.15
N GLU A 516 -32.91 -19.53 -32.70
CA GLU A 516 -32.27 -19.77 -31.41
C GLU A 516 -30.84 -19.22 -31.37
N ALA A 517 -30.02 -19.50 -32.40
CA ALA A 517 -28.66 -18.96 -32.49
C ALA A 517 -28.60 -17.42 -32.56
N ILE A 518 -29.51 -16.79 -33.31
CA ILE A 518 -29.61 -15.31 -33.37
C ILE A 518 -30.06 -14.75 -32.02
N ALA A 519 -31.06 -15.36 -31.37
CA ALA A 519 -31.53 -14.92 -30.05
C ALA A 519 -30.44 -15.03 -28.98
N ASP A 520 -29.65 -16.10 -29.00
CA ASP A 520 -28.51 -16.30 -28.09
C ASP A 520 -27.38 -15.29 -28.33
N LEU A 521 -27.04 -15.00 -29.59
CA LEU A 521 -26.06 -13.95 -29.94
C LEU A 521 -26.55 -12.56 -29.50
N LEU A 522 -27.82 -12.23 -29.73
CA LEU A 522 -28.41 -10.96 -29.30
C LEU A 522 -28.44 -10.84 -27.77
N ARG A 523 -28.71 -11.94 -27.05
CA ARG A 523 -28.64 -11.97 -25.58
C ARG A 523 -27.23 -11.71 -25.09
N ARG A 524 -26.22 -12.40 -25.65
CA ARG A 524 -24.81 -12.18 -25.30
C ARG A 524 -24.35 -10.75 -25.59
N ILE A 525 -24.77 -10.17 -26.72
CA ILE A 525 -24.49 -8.76 -27.05
C ILE A 525 -25.16 -7.82 -26.05
N ALA A 526 -26.40 -8.10 -25.63
CA ALA A 526 -27.13 -7.29 -24.65
C ALA A 526 -26.46 -7.37 -23.26
N ASP A 527 -26.04 -8.57 -22.85
CA ASP A 527 -25.32 -8.80 -21.60
C ASP A 527 -23.98 -8.05 -21.61
N LEU A 528 -23.17 -8.14 -22.68
CA LEU A 528 -21.91 -7.38 -22.80
C LEU A 528 -22.12 -5.85 -22.80
N LYS A 529 -23.20 -5.36 -23.42
CA LYS A 529 -23.49 -3.93 -23.45
C LYS A 529 -23.82 -3.36 -22.09
N HIS A 530 -24.43 -4.12 -21.18
CA HIS A 530 -24.92 -3.62 -19.89
C HIS A 530 -25.74 -2.31 -20.01
N GLY A 531 -26.52 -2.16 -21.08
CA GLY A 531 -27.33 -0.95 -21.35
C GLY A 531 -26.60 0.20 -22.08
N ARG A 532 -25.30 0.07 -22.37
CA ARG A 532 -24.53 1.04 -23.18
C ARG A 532 -24.93 1.01 -24.65
N SER A 533 -24.97 2.17 -25.30
CA SER A 533 -25.13 2.25 -26.75
C SER A 533 -23.85 1.84 -27.49
N ASP A 534 -23.96 1.46 -28.76
CA ASP A 534 -22.76 1.12 -29.56
C ASP A 534 -21.82 2.31 -29.74
N ALA A 535 -22.37 3.51 -29.86
CA ALA A 535 -21.59 4.72 -29.98
C ALA A 535 -20.81 5.03 -28.70
N GLU A 536 -21.37 4.73 -27.53
CA GLU A 536 -20.68 4.87 -26.24
C GLU A 536 -19.57 3.83 -26.11
N MET A 537 -19.86 2.56 -26.40
CA MET A 537 -18.86 1.48 -26.39
C MET A 537 -17.70 1.76 -27.35
N LEU A 538 -17.98 2.27 -28.55
CA LEU A 538 -16.95 2.63 -29.54
C LEU A 538 -16.10 3.81 -29.07
N ARG A 539 -16.70 4.85 -28.47
CA ARG A 539 -15.95 5.97 -27.88
C ARG A 539 -15.08 5.53 -26.71
N GLU A 540 -15.60 4.66 -25.84
CA GLU A 540 -14.83 4.07 -24.73
C GLU A 540 -13.66 3.26 -25.28
N TYR A 541 -13.88 2.44 -26.30
CA TYR A 541 -12.83 1.67 -26.96
C TYR A 541 -11.75 2.56 -27.60
N GLU A 542 -12.15 3.60 -28.33
CA GLU A 542 -11.21 4.57 -28.93
C GLU A 542 -10.39 5.28 -27.84
N SER A 543 -11.03 5.73 -26.77
CA SER A 543 -10.37 6.36 -25.62
C SER A 543 -9.43 5.40 -24.90
N VAL A 544 -9.84 4.14 -24.70
CA VAL A 544 -9.01 3.09 -24.10
C VAL A 544 -7.81 2.76 -24.98
N CYS A 545 -8.00 2.68 -26.30
CA CYS A 545 -6.90 2.48 -27.24
C CYS A 545 -5.94 3.67 -27.26
N GLU A 546 -6.44 4.90 -27.17
CA GLU A 546 -5.61 6.10 -27.03
C GLU A 546 -4.83 6.10 -25.71
N GLN A 547 -5.41 5.62 -24.61
CA GLN A 547 -4.71 5.52 -23.32
C GLN A 547 -3.68 4.38 -23.29
N LEU A 548 -3.97 3.25 -23.92
CA LEU A 548 -3.07 2.09 -23.98
C LEU A 548 -1.93 2.28 -24.98
N TYR A 549 -2.18 2.99 -26.08
CA TYR A 549 -1.28 3.04 -27.24
C TYR A 549 -0.90 4.47 -27.68
N GLY A 550 -1.66 5.50 -27.27
CA GLY A 550 -1.48 6.90 -27.66
C GLY A 550 -0.72 7.77 -26.64
N GLY A 551 -0.09 7.18 -25.62
CA GLY A 551 0.68 7.91 -24.62
C GLY A 551 2.00 8.50 -25.14
N ASP A 552 2.03 9.81 -25.36
CA ASP A 552 3.16 10.71 -25.68
C ASP A 552 4.25 10.81 -24.57
N GLN A 553 4.59 9.73 -23.88
CA GLN A 553 5.64 9.71 -22.83
C GLN A 553 6.63 8.53 -22.95
N LEU A 554 6.84 8.04 -24.17
CA LEU A 554 7.96 7.15 -24.52
C LEU A 554 9.00 7.86 -25.40
N ASP A 555 9.21 9.15 -25.15
CA ASP A 555 10.39 9.86 -25.63
C ASP A 555 11.56 9.61 -24.67
N LEU A 556 12.46 8.69 -25.05
CA LEU A 556 13.92 8.71 -24.84
C LEU A 556 14.55 7.31 -25.00
N MET A 557 14.38 6.65 -26.14
CA MET A 557 15.38 5.70 -26.64
C MET A 557 15.26 5.65 -28.16
N LYS A 558 16.34 6.05 -28.82
CA LYS A 558 16.47 6.20 -30.27
C LYS A 558 16.06 4.92 -31.02
N GLY A 559 15.30 5.11 -32.09
CA GLY A 559 15.34 4.30 -33.31
C GLY A 559 14.74 2.90 -33.20
N ASP A 560 13.45 2.79 -33.48
CA ASP A 560 12.87 1.81 -34.43
C ASP A 560 11.35 1.87 -34.36
N SER A 561 10.78 2.77 -35.15
CA SER A 561 9.35 3.08 -35.23
C SER A 561 8.47 1.96 -35.83
N GLN A 562 9.05 0.80 -36.16
CA GLN A 562 8.32 -0.37 -36.64
C GLN A 562 8.03 -1.43 -35.56
N LEU A 563 8.79 -1.45 -34.45
CA LEU A 563 8.54 -2.40 -33.35
C LEU A 563 7.33 -2.02 -32.49
N SER A 564 6.99 -0.72 -32.40
CA SER A 564 5.87 -0.23 -31.60
C SER A 564 4.49 -0.57 -32.19
N ARG A 565 4.40 -0.80 -33.51
CA ARG A 565 3.16 -1.26 -34.18
C ARG A 565 2.90 -2.76 -34.04
N MET A 566 3.89 -3.59 -33.66
CA MET A 566 3.67 -5.01 -33.37
C MET A 566 3.24 -5.28 -31.92
N LYS A 567 3.41 -4.32 -31.00
CA LYS A 567 2.92 -4.44 -29.62
C LYS A 567 1.41 -4.18 -29.47
N THR A 568 0.74 -3.60 -30.47
CA THR A 568 -0.70 -3.33 -30.43
C THR A 568 -1.56 -4.60 -30.47
N MET A 569 -1.02 -5.73 -30.93
CA MET A 569 -1.71 -7.03 -31.02
C MET A 569 -1.45 -8.01 -29.86
N GLN A 570 -0.58 -7.70 -28.89
CA GLN A 570 -0.10 -8.71 -27.92
C GLN A 570 -0.55 -8.53 -26.46
N LEU A 571 -1.28 -7.46 -26.13
CA LEU A 571 -1.85 -7.30 -24.79
C LEU A 571 -3.25 -7.93 -24.77
N HIS A 572 -3.34 -9.15 -24.25
CA HIS A 572 -4.59 -9.85 -23.99
C HIS A 572 -5.03 -9.64 -22.53
N TYR A 573 -6.32 -9.51 -22.30
CA TYR A 573 -6.88 -9.44 -20.95
C TYR A 573 -6.79 -10.81 -20.28
N ASP A 574 -6.15 -10.87 -19.11
CA ASP A 574 -6.12 -12.07 -18.26
C ASP A 574 -7.00 -11.84 -17.02
N PRO A 575 -8.20 -12.46 -16.95
CA PRO A 575 -9.11 -12.29 -15.82
C PRO A 575 -8.54 -12.88 -14.52
N MET A 576 -7.68 -13.90 -14.60
CA MET A 576 -7.06 -14.49 -13.42
C MET A 576 -6.04 -13.53 -12.80
N ARG A 577 -5.24 -12.86 -13.62
CA ARG A 577 -4.30 -11.84 -13.14
C ARG A 577 -5.04 -10.61 -12.57
N ALA A 578 -6.12 -10.16 -13.20
CA ALA A 578 -6.94 -9.06 -12.69
C ALA A 578 -7.49 -9.36 -11.27
N LYS A 579 -7.97 -10.58 -11.05
CA LYS A 579 -8.43 -11.03 -9.73
C LYS A 579 -7.27 -11.10 -8.72
N GLN A 580 -6.13 -11.67 -9.10
CA GLN A 580 -4.93 -11.72 -8.24
C GLN A 580 -4.47 -10.33 -7.81
N ILE A 581 -4.39 -9.36 -8.73
CA ILE A 581 -4.03 -7.98 -8.38
C ILE A 581 -5.00 -7.41 -7.36
N SER A 582 -6.31 -7.67 -7.50
CA SER A 582 -7.30 -7.18 -6.54
C SER A 582 -7.11 -7.78 -5.14
N GLU A 583 -6.80 -9.08 -5.05
CA GLU A 583 -6.52 -9.79 -3.79
C GLU A 583 -5.21 -9.29 -3.16
N GLU A 584 -4.12 -9.22 -3.94
CA GLU A 584 -2.82 -8.70 -3.53
C GLU A 584 -2.93 -7.26 -2.99
N ARG A 585 -3.72 -6.40 -3.63
CA ARG A 585 -3.94 -5.02 -3.16
C ARG A 585 -4.69 -4.94 -1.83
N VAL A 586 -5.67 -5.82 -1.60
CA VAL A 586 -6.38 -5.90 -0.32
C VAL A 586 -5.42 -6.36 0.79
N ASP A 587 -4.58 -7.36 0.51
CA ASP A 587 -3.58 -7.85 1.46
C ASP A 587 -2.52 -6.79 1.78
N ILE A 588 -1.97 -6.11 0.77
CA ILE A 588 -1.01 -5.02 0.99
C ILE A 588 -1.66 -3.86 1.74
N ALA A 589 -2.92 -3.51 1.44
CA ALA A 589 -3.63 -2.46 2.18
C ALA A 589 -3.77 -2.81 3.67
N ARG A 590 -4.13 -4.07 3.98
CA ARG A 590 -4.17 -4.57 5.37
C ARG A 590 -2.80 -4.47 6.04
N GLN A 591 -1.74 -4.95 5.38
CA GLN A 591 -0.38 -4.88 5.93
C GLN A 591 0.08 -3.43 6.15
N ILE A 592 -0.25 -2.51 5.25
CA ILE A 592 0.05 -1.08 5.41
C ILE A 592 -0.62 -0.53 6.67
N ASP A 593 -1.88 -0.87 6.92
CA ASP A 593 -2.60 -0.36 8.09
C ASP A 593 -2.09 -0.99 9.39
N GLU A 594 -1.78 -2.29 9.41
CA GLU A 594 -1.09 -2.95 10.53
C GLU A 594 0.26 -2.28 10.84
N LYS A 595 1.08 -2.01 9.81
CA LYS A 595 2.38 -1.33 9.95
C LYS A 595 2.23 0.11 10.44
N LYS A 596 1.22 0.86 9.98
CA LYS A 596 0.94 2.21 10.51
C LYS A 596 0.61 2.18 12.00
N VAL A 597 -0.19 1.21 12.45
CA VAL A 597 -0.53 1.06 13.87
C VAL A 597 0.72 0.74 14.68
N LEU A 598 1.53 -0.22 14.23
CA LEU A 598 2.80 -0.56 14.89
C LEU A 598 3.77 0.64 14.98
N ILE A 599 3.93 1.40 13.90
CA ILE A 599 4.76 2.63 13.88
C ILE A 599 4.24 3.67 14.86
N LYS A 600 2.91 3.85 14.93
CA LYS A 600 2.30 4.78 15.88
C LYS A 600 2.55 4.34 17.32
N GLU A 601 2.32 3.07 17.66
CA GLU A 601 2.55 2.53 19.00
C GLU A 601 4.02 2.61 19.42
N THR A 602 4.95 2.26 18.52
CA THR A 602 6.40 2.33 18.77
C THR A 602 6.87 3.76 18.97
N ARG A 603 6.36 4.73 18.20
CA ARG A 603 6.63 6.17 18.42
C ARG A 603 6.08 6.66 19.75
N GLU A 604 4.87 6.25 20.13
CA GLU A 604 4.27 6.59 21.42
C GLU A 604 5.09 6.02 22.59
N ARG A 605 5.51 4.74 22.50
CA ARG A 605 6.41 4.12 23.49
C ARG A 605 7.75 4.83 23.58
N LEU A 606 8.34 5.22 22.44
CA LEU A 606 9.61 5.96 22.42
C LEU A 606 9.47 7.36 23.01
N ALA A 607 8.37 8.06 22.75
CA ALA A 607 8.09 9.36 23.38
C ALA A 607 7.94 9.23 24.90
N LEU A 608 7.17 8.24 25.37
CA LEU A 608 7.01 7.93 26.79
C LEU A 608 8.34 7.54 27.46
N SER A 609 9.17 6.74 26.79
CA SER A 609 10.51 6.35 27.27
C SER A 609 11.42 7.58 27.44
N LYS A 610 11.47 8.47 26.42
CA LYS A 610 12.27 9.70 26.47
C LYS A 610 11.79 10.66 27.56
N GLU A 611 10.49 10.86 27.68
CA GLU A 611 9.92 11.71 28.73
C GLU A 611 10.22 11.15 30.13
N SER A 612 10.08 9.83 30.30
CA SER A 612 10.39 9.13 31.56
C SER A 612 11.88 9.22 31.89
N SER A 613 12.76 9.08 30.90
CA SER A 613 14.22 9.21 31.07
C SER A 613 14.63 10.61 31.55
N VAL A 614 14.10 11.67 30.92
CA VAL A 614 14.36 13.06 31.34
C VAL A 614 13.86 13.31 32.76
N LYS A 615 12.64 12.84 33.08
CA LYS A 615 12.07 12.97 34.43
C LYS A 615 12.90 12.21 35.46
N VAL A 616 13.32 10.97 35.18
CA VAL A 616 14.16 10.18 36.08
C VAL A 616 15.51 10.84 36.31
N ALA A 617 16.15 11.42 35.28
CA ALA A 617 17.41 12.15 35.47
C ALA A 617 17.23 13.36 36.41
N GLY A 618 16.16 14.14 36.24
CA GLY A 618 15.82 15.25 37.14
C GLY A 618 15.52 14.79 38.57
N LEU A 619 14.79 13.69 38.72
CA LEU A 619 14.48 13.11 40.03
C LEU A 619 15.73 12.52 40.71
N LYS A 620 16.65 11.90 39.98
CA LYS A 620 17.93 11.41 40.52
C LYS A 620 18.76 12.56 41.11
N ASN A 621 18.81 13.71 40.42
CA ASN A 621 19.48 14.89 40.97
C ASN A 621 18.79 15.43 42.22
N ARG A 622 17.45 15.43 42.25
CA ARG A 622 16.70 15.81 43.45
C ARG A 622 16.91 14.81 44.59
N PHE A 623 16.98 13.52 44.26
CA PHE A 623 17.19 12.43 45.20
C PHE A 623 18.52 12.59 45.93
N THR A 624 19.62 12.79 45.19
CA THR A 624 20.95 13.03 45.79
C THR A 624 21.02 14.34 46.60
N MET A 625 20.34 15.40 46.14
CA MET A 625 20.22 16.64 46.93
C MET A 625 19.46 16.44 48.25
N LEU A 626 18.35 15.68 48.21
CA LEU A 626 17.56 15.38 49.41
C LEU A 626 18.34 14.49 50.37
N GLU A 627 19.08 13.51 49.86
CA GLU A 627 19.96 12.63 50.64
C GLU A 627 21.01 13.44 51.41
N ASN A 628 21.75 14.30 50.72
CA ASN A 628 22.73 15.19 51.34
C ASN A 628 22.08 16.12 52.38
N SER A 629 20.92 16.69 52.06
CA SER A 629 20.20 17.58 52.99
C SER A 629 19.71 16.84 54.25
N ILE A 630 19.25 15.60 54.11
CA ILE A 630 18.84 14.76 55.24
C ILE A 630 20.05 14.46 56.13
N ALA A 631 21.20 14.11 55.56
CA ALA A 631 22.44 13.86 56.31
C ALA A 631 22.86 15.11 57.12
N GLU A 632 22.87 16.28 56.46
CA GLU A 632 23.19 17.56 57.12
C GLU A 632 22.21 17.89 58.25
N MET A 633 20.90 17.74 58.04
CA MET A 633 19.89 18.01 59.07
C MET A 633 19.93 17.03 60.23
N LYS A 634 20.30 15.76 60.00
CA LYS A 634 20.55 14.79 61.08
C LYS A 634 21.75 15.19 61.92
N TYR A 635 22.83 15.60 61.27
CA TYR A 635 24.02 16.12 61.94
C TYR A 635 23.69 17.36 62.79
N ASP A 636 22.95 18.32 62.23
CA ASP A 636 22.49 19.51 62.97
C ASP A 636 21.60 19.16 64.16
N PHE A 637 20.68 18.20 64.00
CA PHE A 637 19.81 17.73 65.08
C PHE A 637 20.62 17.09 66.22
N SER A 638 21.62 16.27 65.89
CA SER A 638 22.56 15.68 66.86
C SER A 638 23.32 16.78 67.61
N ARG A 639 23.89 17.75 66.90
CA ARG A 639 24.63 18.90 67.48
C ARG A 639 23.76 19.75 68.43
N LEU A 640 22.51 20.02 68.04
CA LEU A 640 21.54 20.74 68.89
C LEU A 640 21.17 19.94 70.14
N SER A 641 20.99 18.63 70.03
CA SER A 641 20.67 17.76 71.17
C SER A 641 21.83 17.71 72.18
N LYS A 642 23.07 17.59 71.70
CA LYS A 642 24.29 17.68 72.53
C LYS A 642 24.39 19.01 73.26
N SER A 643 24.09 20.11 72.56
CA SER A 643 24.10 21.47 73.11
C SER A 643 23.09 21.64 74.26
N ILE A 644 21.88 21.10 74.10
CA ILE A 644 20.83 21.14 75.14
C ILE A 644 21.25 20.31 76.35
N ALA A 645 21.77 19.10 76.14
CA ALA A 645 22.19 18.21 77.23
C ALA A 645 23.27 18.85 78.11
N TRP A 646 24.23 19.55 77.49
CA TRP A 646 25.24 20.31 78.23
C TRP A 646 24.64 21.50 79.01
N LEU A 647 23.78 22.30 78.37
CA LEU A 647 23.14 23.45 79.03
C LEU A 647 22.26 23.02 80.21
N ASP A 648 21.47 21.96 80.05
CA ASP A 648 20.66 21.39 81.14
C ASP A 648 21.55 20.99 82.32
N ARG A 649 22.71 20.37 82.04
CA ARG A 649 23.67 20.01 83.08
C ARG A 649 24.26 21.22 83.80
N VAL A 650 24.66 22.26 83.07
CA VAL A 650 25.18 23.51 83.65
C VAL A 650 24.14 24.19 84.53
N LEU A 651 22.88 24.22 84.10
CA LEU A 651 21.78 24.83 84.84
C LEU A 651 21.40 24.04 86.11
N ASP A 652 21.56 22.72 86.08
CA ASP A 652 21.34 21.83 87.22
C ASP A 652 22.43 22.01 88.29
N THR A 653 23.71 22.13 87.90
CA THR A 653 24.84 22.22 88.85
C THR A 653 25.23 23.65 89.24
N TRP A 654 24.54 24.66 88.69
CA TRP A 654 24.88 26.09 88.78
C TRP A 654 25.18 26.61 90.20
N HIS A 655 24.48 26.11 91.24
CA HIS A 655 24.63 26.58 92.62
C HIS A 655 25.32 25.57 93.56
N GLU A 656 25.57 24.34 93.12
CA GLU A 656 26.09 23.28 93.99
C GLU A 656 27.62 23.29 94.08
N LYS A 657 28.33 23.78 93.04
CA LYS A 657 29.80 23.66 92.94
C LYS A 657 30.55 24.82 92.26
N ASP A 658 29.86 25.81 91.68
CA ASP A 658 30.48 26.71 90.70
C ASP A 658 30.36 28.20 91.05
N ASP A 659 31.49 28.86 91.36
CA ASP A 659 31.63 30.30 91.14
C ASP A 659 31.94 30.52 89.65
N ILE A 660 30.95 30.99 88.89
CA ILE A 660 31.05 31.27 87.45
C ILE A 660 32.22 32.23 87.15
N MET A 661 32.54 33.15 88.06
CA MET A 661 33.67 34.08 87.88
C MET A 661 35.01 33.36 87.87
N THR A 662 35.17 32.34 88.72
CA THR A 662 36.37 31.50 88.75
C THR A 662 36.48 30.65 87.47
N VAL A 663 35.35 30.16 86.94
CA VAL A 663 35.33 29.45 85.65
C VAL A 663 35.75 30.40 84.52
N MET A 664 35.16 31.60 84.46
CA MET A 664 35.45 32.58 83.41
C MET A 664 36.90 33.08 83.46
N ALA A 665 37.48 33.27 84.65
CA ALA A 665 38.90 33.62 84.81
C ALA A 665 39.82 32.54 84.22
N LYS A 666 39.52 31.25 84.48
CA LYS A 666 40.28 30.13 83.91
C LYS A 666 40.08 30.01 82.40
N ALA A 667 38.85 30.20 81.92
CA ALA A 667 38.52 30.18 80.50
C ALA A 667 39.33 31.24 79.76
N LEU A 668 39.38 32.47 80.28
CA LEU A 668 40.18 33.56 79.70
C LEU A 668 41.66 33.18 79.56
N ARG A 669 42.25 32.55 80.59
CA ARG A 669 43.63 32.08 80.55
C ARG A 669 43.87 31.05 79.45
N TYR A 670 42.94 30.12 79.26
CA TYR A 670 43.03 29.12 78.19
C TYR A 670 42.85 29.74 76.81
N VAL A 671 41.93 30.70 76.65
CA VAL A 671 41.76 31.48 75.41
C VAL A 671 43.06 32.16 75.00
N GLY A 672 43.73 32.86 75.93
CA GLY A 672 45.00 33.53 75.63
C GLY A 672 46.09 32.57 75.16
N ARG A 673 46.18 31.39 75.76
CA ARG A 673 47.14 30.34 75.35
C ARG A 673 46.84 29.80 73.97
N MET A 674 45.57 29.45 73.69
CA MET A 674 45.15 28.96 72.38
C MET A 674 45.35 30.01 71.27
N SER A 675 45.30 31.30 71.63
CA SER A 675 45.56 32.41 70.71
C SER A 675 47.04 32.80 70.61
N GLY A 676 47.96 32.11 71.31
CA GLY A 676 49.39 32.46 71.39
C GLY A 676 49.70 33.77 72.11
N ARG A 677 48.73 34.41 72.78
CA ARG A 677 48.96 35.61 73.61
C ARG A 677 49.35 35.20 75.02
N ARG A 678 50.48 35.71 75.51
CA ARG A 678 50.70 35.80 76.96
C ARG A 678 49.77 36.88 77.49
N ILE A 679 48.63 36.50 78.04
CA ILE A 679 47.82 37.42 78.86
C ILE A 679 48.76 37.91 79.97
N GLY A 680 48.92 39.22 80.07
CA GLY A 680 49.94 39.89 80.85
C GLY A 680 50.03 39.42 82.30
N ASP A 681 51.23 39.52 82.84
CA ASP A 681 51.67 39.14 84.19
C ASP A 681 50.57 39.25 85.26
N THR A 682 49.98 38.11 85.63
CA THR A 682 49.56 37.92 87.03
C THR A 682 50.83 37.58 87.80
N LEU A 683 51.29 38.56 88.60
CA LEU A 683 52.56 38.58 89.34
C LEU A 683 52.97 37.22 89.92
N PRO A 684 54.26 36.81 89.79
CA PRO A 684 54.78 35.67 90.52
C PRO A 684 54.97 36.05 91.99
N VAL A 685 54.23 35.43 92.91
CA VAL A 685 54.57 35.48 94.33
C VAL A 685 55.77 34.56 94.53
N THR A 686 56.96 35.14 94.64
CA THR A 686 58.20 34.41 94.93
C THR A 686 58.35 34.23 96.44
N SER A 687 58.59 33.01 96.91
CA SER A 687 59.28 32.77 98.19
C SER A 687 60.71 32.33 97.93
N VAL A 688 61.63 33.06 98.56
CA VAL A 688 63.09 32.92 98.50
C VAL A 688 63.55 31.59 99.15
N ASP A 689 64.70 31.08 98.68
CA ASP A 689 65.51 29.95 99.16
C ASP A 689 65.29 28.55 98.54
N LYS A 690 66.01 28.28 97.43
CA LYS A 690 66.67 26.97 97.14
C LYS A 690 67.73 27.12 96.02
N PRO A 691 68.89 26.42 96.10
CA PRO A 691 70.00 26.58 95.15
C PRO A 691 69.76 25.80 93.84
N PRO A 692 70.49 26.13 92.75
CA PRO A 692 70.10 25.76 91.39
C PRO A 692 70.65 24.38 90.97
N VAL A 693 69.80 23.54 90.38
CA VAL A 693 70.23 22.36 89.60
C VAL A 693 69.64 22.48 88.19
N HIS A 694 70.47 22.18 87.19
CA HIS A 694 70.27 22.52 85.78
C HIS A 694 69.12 21.79 85.05
N LYS A 695 68.37 22.58 84.26
CA LYS A 695 67.69 22.30 82.97
C LYS A 695 66.67 21.15 82.90
N ILE A 696 65.48 21.39 83.46
CA ILE A 696 64.15 21.16 82.84
C ILE A 696 63.31 22.39 83.24
N ARG A 697 62.53 23.00 82.33
CA ARG A 697 61.63 24.12 82.73
C ARG A 697 60.61 23.56 83.72
N SER A 698 60.70 23.98 84.98
CA SER A 698 59.72 23.67 86.02
C SER A 698 58.37 24.29 85.64
N PRO A 699 57.24 23.58 85.77
CA PRO A 699 55.92 24.20 85.68
C PRO A 699 55.75 25.22 86.82
N ALA A 700 55.21 26.39 86.52
CA ALA A 700 55.09 27.52 87.45
C ALA A 700 53.94 27.39 88.47
N LEU A 701 53.52 26.17 88.85
CA LEU A 701 52.33 25.95 89.68
C LEU A 701 52.51 24.80 90.68
N LEU A 702 53.53 24.90 91.52
CA LEU A 702 53.41 24.33 92.87
C LEU A 702 53.32 25.50 93.83
N GLU A 703 52.16 26.17 93.86
CA GLU A 703 51.63 26.81 95.07
C GLU A 703 50.21 27.37 94.86
N GLN A 704 49.34 26.97 95.79
CA GLN A 704 48.06 27.58 96.20
C GLN A 704 46.79 27.17 95.45
N SER A 705 46.09 26.23 96.09
CA SER A 705 44.63 26.22 96.22
C SER A 705 44.09 27.65 96.36
N ILE A 706 43.27 28.08 95.41
CA ILE A 706 42.55 29.35 95.49
C ILE A 706 41.55 29.23 96.65
N THR A 707 41.93 29.75 97.82
CA THR A 707 41.01 29.95 98.94
C THR A 707 40.03 31.08 98.59
N SER A 708 38.79 30.94 99.04
CA SER A 708 37.59 31.79 98.81
C SER A 708 37.67 33.27 99.20
N HIS A 709 38.87 33.81 99.45
CA HIS A 709 39.10 35.18 99.86
C HIS A 709 40.27 35.80 99.08
N MET A 710 40.08 36.01 97.76
CA MET A 710 40.86 36.96 97.00
C MET A 710 39.91 37.96 96.32
N SER A 711 40.33 39.22 96.28
CA SER A 711 39.67 40.32 95.57
C SER A 711 39.33 39.94 94.12
N PRO A 712 38.20 40.42 93.55
CA PRO A 712 37.74 40.01 92.24
C PRO A 712 38.82 40.23 91.19
N ILE A 713 39.20 39.15 90.51
CA ILE A 713 40.06 39.20 89.33
C ILE A 713 39.31 40.07 88.32
N SER A 714 39.88 41.22 87.95
CA SER A 714 39.34 42.05 86.87
C SER A 714 39.48 41.28 85.57
N ILE A 715 38.43 40.58 85.16
CA ILE A 715 38.36 39.89 83.88
C ILE A 715 38.00 40.95 82.83
N GLU A 716 38.86 41.16 81.84
CA GLU A 716 38.53 41.97 80.67
C GLU A 716 37.57 41.17 79.77
N PRO A 717 36.28 41.55 79.66
CA PRO A 717 35.28 40.77 78.90
C PRO A 717 35.61 40.71 77.40
N ASP A 718 36.32 41.70 76.88
CA ASP A 718 36.68 41.84 75.46
C ASP A 718 37.74 40.84 74.97
N ALA A 719 38.42 40.13 75.87
CA ALA A 719 39.44 39.16 75.46
C ALA A 719 38.85 37.93 74.75
N PHE A 720 37.58 37.61 74.98
CA PHE A 720 36.87 36.57 74.22
C PHE A 720 36.59 36.99 72.76
N ASN A 721 36.58 38.28 72.43
CA ASN A 721 36.34 38.76 71.05
C ASN A 721 37.54 38.52 70.10
N GLN A 722 38.66 38.01 70.62
CA GLN A 722 39.93 37.91 69.89
C GLN A 722 40.21 36.51 69.32
N THR A 723 39.40 35.51 69.67
CA THR A 723 39.52 34.14 69.17
C THR A 723 38.19 33.66 68.60
N SER A 724 38.20 32.51 67.90
CA SER A 724 36.96 31.98 67.35
C SER A 724 35.99 31.58 68.46
N ALA A 725 34.69 31.66 68.19
CA ALA A 725 33.67 31.37 69.19
C ALA A 725 33.74 29.90 69.68
N GLU A 726 34.17 28.99 68.81
CA GLU A 726 34.39 27.57 69.12
C GLU A 726 35.61 27.37 70.02
N GLN A 727 36.68 28.14 69.85
CA GLN A 727 37.85 28.13 70.74
C GLN A 727 37.49 28.70 72.12
N ASN A 728 36.73 29.80 72.17
CA ASN A 728 36.19 30.33 73.42
C ASN A 728 35.32 29.31 74.16
N TYR A 729 34.47 28.60 73.42
CA TYR A 729 33.67 27.51 73.96
C TYR A 729 34.52 26.39 74.53
N LEU A 730 35.54 25.93 73.78
CA LEU A 730 36.47 24.90 74.26
C LEU A 730 37.19 25.35 75.53
N ALA A 731 37.67 26.58 75.59
CA ALA A 731 38.28 27.17 76.78
C ALA A 731 37.33 27.15 77.99
N LEU A 732 36.08 27.56 77.77
CA LEU A 732 35.04 27.57 78.78
C LEU A 732 34.75 26.15 79.28
N ARG A 733 34.66 25.17 78.37
CA ARG A 733 34.44 23.77 78.74
C ARG A 733 35.60 23.21 79.53
N LEU A 734 36.84 23.43 79.11
CA LEU A 734 38.03 23.02 79.87
C LEU A 734 38.07 23.68 81.25
N ALA A 735 37.72 24.96 81.36
CA ALA A 735 37.60 25.64 82.65
C ALA A 735 36.52 25.01 83.54
N TRP A 736 35.34 24.74 82.97
CA TRP A 736 34.23 24.12 83.69
C TRP A 736 34.58 22.71 84.15
N THR A 737 35.24 21.90 83.31
CA THR A 737 35.69 20.55 83.68
C THR A 737 36.77 20.61 84.76
N THR A 738 37.68 21.60 84.77
CA THR A 738 38.64 21.74 85.90
C THR A 738 37.96 21.95 87.24
N GLN A 739 36.90 22.75 87.27
CA GLN A 739 36.20 23.16 88.49
C GLN A 739 35.21 22.09 88.99
N SER A 740 34.37 21.57 88.10
CA SER A 740 33.38 20.52 88.42
C SER A 740 34.00 19.20 88.87
N LEU A 741 35.15 18.81 88.30
CA LEU A 741 35.88 17.60 88.64
C LEU A 741 36.77 17.73 89.91
N SER A 742 36.70 18.84 90.64
CA SER A 742 37.38 18.99 91.95
C SER A 742 36.84 18.01 93.01
N GLY A 743 35.60 17.52 92.83
CA GLY A 743 35.00 16.48 93.68
C GLY A 743 35.21 15.04 93.20
N MET A 744 35.92 14.82 92.08
CA MET A 744 36.23 13.49 91.53
C MET A 744 37.66 13.05 91.91
N PRO A 745 37.98 11.74 91.89
CA PRO A 745 39.32 11.27 92.19
C PRO A 745 40.36 11.89 91.25
N GLU A 746 41.53 12.23 91.81
CA GLU A 746 42.69 12.69 91.03
C GLU A 746 42.98 11.74 89.84
N GLY A 747 43.21 12.32 88.66
CA GLY A 747 43.50 11.60 87.41
C GLY A 747 42.30 11.27 86.51
N SER A 748 41.09 11.74 86.83
CA SER A 748 39.91 11.54 85.97
C SER A 748 40.14 12.10 84.55
N PRO A 749 39.84 11.35 83.47
CA PRO A 749 40.12 11.79 82.11
C PRO A 749 39.08 12.80 81.60
N VAL A 750 39.48 13.61 80.61
CA VAL A 750 38.57 14.39 79.77
C VAL A 750 38.59 13.79 78.36
N PHE A 751 37.41 13.62 77.79
CA PHE A 751 37.21 13.08 76.45
C PHE A 751 36.85 14.24 75.51
N LEU A 752 37.58 14.39 74.42
CA LEU A 752 37.30 15.37 73.38
C LEU A 752 36.75 14.60 72.18
N MET A 753 35.46 14.78 71.87
CA MET A 753 34.76 14.03 70.82
C MET A 753 34.48 14.95 69.64
N ALA A 754 35.34 14.92 68.63
CA ALA A 754 35.26 15.82 67.47
C ALA A 754 35.13 17.31 67.87
N PRO A 755 36.02 17.85 68.74
CA PRO A 755 35.98 19.28 69.05
C PRO A 755 36.29 20.10 67.79
N SER A 756 35.83 21.35 67.73
CA SER A 756 36.14 22.23 66.61
C SER A 756 37.64 22.47 66.49
N ILE A 757 38.24 22.06 65.38
CA ILE A 757 39.67 22.23 65.11
C ILE A 757 39.89 23.53 64.32
N PRO A 758 40.85 24.39 64.70
CA PRO A 758 41.17 25.61 63.95
C PRO A 758 41.70 25.28 62.56
N SER A 759 41.29 26.01 61.52
CA SER A 759 41.77 25.77 60.14
C SER A 759 43.25 26.14 59.92
N GLU A 760 43.80 27.03 60.74
CA GLU A 760 45.19 27.48 60.62
C GLU A 760 46.15 26.55 61.38
N TYR A 761 47.18 26.05 60.70
CA TYR A 761 48.19 25.14 61.28
C TYR A 761 48.85 25.71 62.56
N SER A 762 49.16 27.01 62.58
CA SER A 762 49.73 27.67 63.78
C SER A 762 48.80 27.62 64.98
N GLN A 763 47.49 27.76 64.77
CA GLN A 763 46.50 27.69 65.84
C GLN A 763 46.26 26.23 66.29
N MET A 764 46.34 25.25 65.38
CA MET A 764 46.32 23.83 65.74
C MET A 764 47.50 23.47 66.67
N VAL A 765 48.69 23.98 66.36
CA VAL A 765 49.91 23.82 67.18
C VAL A 765 49.71 24.42 68.57
N GLU A 766 49.10 25.60 68.69
CA GLU A 766 48.81 26.22 69.98
C GLU A 766 47.69 25.53 70.76
N LEU A 767 46.71 24.94 70.07
CA LEU A 767 45.70 24.10 70.69
C LEU A 767 46.34 22.86 71.33
N VAL A 768 47.20 22.15 70.60
CA VAL A 768 47.92 20.98 71.14
C VAL A 768 48.85 21.39 72.29
N ASN A 769 49.56 22.53 72.18
CA ASN A 769 50.35 23.09 73.29
C ASN A 769 49.48 23.33 74.54
N THR A 770 48.34 23.98 74.36
CA THR A 770 47.44 24.32 75.46
C THR A 770 46.90 23.05 76.13
N MET A 771 46.57 22.01 75.36
CA MET A 771 46.12 20.72 75.88
C MET A 771 47.22 19.99 76.65
N GLU A 772 48.44 19.94 76.13
CA GLU A 772 49.59 19.37 76.83
C GLU A 772 49.83 20.10 78.16
N GLU A 773 49.91 21.44 78.14
CA GLU A 773 50.06 22.26 79.35
C GLU A 773 48.91 22.02 80.33
N TRP A 774 47.67 21.96 79.86
CA TRP A 774 46.50 21.71 80.68
C TRP A 774 46.55 20.33 81.37
N THR A 775 46.98 19.27 80.67
CA THR A 775 47.14 17.93 81.28
C THR A 775 48.24 17.91 82.33
N LEU A 776 49.35 18.62 82.09
CA LEU A 776 50.45 18.77 83.06
C LEU A 776 50.01 19.56 84.30
N GLU A 777 49.23 20.63 84.11
CA GLU A 777 48.74 21.49 85.19
C GLU A 777 47.70 20.80 86.07
N THR A 778 46.80 20.02 85.46
CA THR A 778 45.67 19.39 86.17
C THR A 778 45.99 17.97 86.64
N GLY A 779 47.06 17.35 86.13
CA GLY A 779 47.40 15.95 86.39
C GLY A 779 46.39 14.95 85.77
N ARG A 780 45.58 15.39 84.79
CA ARG A 780 44.52 14.60 84.16
C ARG A 780 44.95 14.06 82.80
N GLN A 781 44.30 12.97 82.37
CA GLN A 781 44.43 12.45 81.02
C GLN A 781 43.46 13.19 80.09
N ALA A 782 43.90 13.47 78.86
CA ALA A 782 43.01 13.94 77.79
C ALA A 782 43.00 12.90 76.68
N VAL A 783 41.82 12.43 76.28
CA VAL A 783 41.66 11.51 75.14
C VAL A 783 40.92 12.23 74.03
N PHE A 784 41.57 12.38 72.88
CA PHE A 784 41.12 13.18 71.76
C PHE A 784 40.66 12.27 70.61
N PHE A 785 39.35 12.18 70.42
CA PHE A 785 38.72 11.47 69.31
C PHE A 785 38.55 12.43 68.12
N THR A 786 39.15 12.09 66.99
CA THR A 786 39.18 12.97 65.81
C THR A 786 39.22 12.19 64.50
N THR A 787 38.65 12.76 63.44
CA THR A 787 38.83 12.30 62.05
C THR A 787 39.85 13.16 61.28
N ASP A 788 40.33 14.26 61.87
CA ASP A 788 41.33 15.13 61.26
C ASP A 788 42.74 14.53 61.38
N LEU A 789 43.34 14.18 60.24
CA LEU A 789 44.67 13.62 60.14
C LEU A 789 45.78 14.66 60.42
N TYR A 790 45.56 15.94 60.18
CA TYR A 790 46.58 16.98 60.36
C TYR A 790 46.91 17.20 61.85
N ILE A 791 45.89 17.28 62.71
CA ILE A 791 46.13 17.40 64.16
C ILE A 791 46.78 16.14 64.73
N ALA A 792 46.42 14.97 64.19
CA ALA A 792 47.02 13.70 64.55
C ALA A 792 48.51 13.64 64.18
N ASP A 793 48.87 14.16 63.00
CA ASP A 793 50.26 14.23 62.55
C ASP A 793 51.08 15.24 63.39
N ILE A 794 50.48 16.37 63.78
CA ILE A 794 51.09 17.29 64.76
C ILE A 794 51.34 16.57 66.09
N ALA A 795 50.36 15.83 66.60
CA ALA A 795 50.49 15.07 67.84
C ALA A 795 51.60 14.00 67.76
N LEU A 796 51.66 13.25 66.66
CA LEU A 796 52.73 12.29 66.37
C LEU A 796 54.11 12.97 66.35
N SER A 797 54.22 14.14 65.71
CA SER A 797 55.48 14.90 65.63
C SER A 797 56.00 15.36 67.01
N ARG A 798 55.12 15.41 68.01
CA ARG A 798 55.43 15.77 69.40
C ARG A 798 55.59 14.58 70.34
N ASN A 799 55.58 13.36 69.79
CA ASN A 799 55.64 12.11 70.55
C ASN A 799 54.45 11.87 71.48
N LEU A 800 53.26 12.39 71.14
CA LEU A 800 52.02 12.03 71.82
C LEU A 800 51.53 10.66 71.33
N VAL A 801 50.75 9.95 72.16
CA VAL A 801 50.20 8.64 71.80
C VAL A 801 49.07 8.85 70.79
N VAL A 802 49.15 8.22 69.62
CA VAL A 802 48.12 8.30 68.58
C VAL A 802 47.73 6.89 68.14
N HIS A 803 46.45 6.58 68.20
CA HIS A 803 45.84 5.32 67.76
C HIS A 803 45.01 5.57 66.51
N ARG A 804 45.12 4.73 65.47
CA ARG A 804 44.31 4.86 64.24
C ARG A 804 43.35 3.67 64.14
N ILE A 805 42.06 3.94 64.02
CA ILE A 805 40.98 2.97 63.85
C ILE A 805 40.67 2.85 62.37
N GLY A 806 40.67 1.61 61.87
CA GLY A 806 40.26 1.24 60.50
C GLY A 806 39.36 0.02 60.47
#